data_AF-E6U9P1-F1
#
_entry.id   AF-E6U9P1-F1
#
_cell.length_a   1.000
_cell.length_b   1.000
_cell.length_c   1.000
_cell.angle_alpha   90.00
_cell.angle_beta   90.00
_cell.angle_gamma   90.00
#
_symmetry.space_group_name_H-M   'P 1'
#
loop_
_entity.id
_entity.type
_entity.pdbx_description
1 polymer ?
#
loop_
_entity_poly.entity_id
_entity_poly.type
_entity_poly.pdbx_seq_one_letter_code
_entity_poly.pdbx_strand_id
1 'polypeptide(L)'
;MKDEVLIDPAAGTGGMLSAGIEYATELNNQALIEVYGQELNEKTYAICKSDTMIKGKGYKNIHLGNSFTEDALPHETFHYMLCNPPFGVEWKKYEKFIRDENERGFAGRFGAGLPRVSDGSLLFLQHMISKMMEYDEKAEGLTGCRLAIVFNGSPLFTGDAGSGESEIRRWIIENGWLETIIALPDQLFYNTGILTYVWIVTNRKKGVRKGKIQLIDGTSFFERMRKPLGEKRKLISEEQKDELTRIYGKFVEGEFCKIFDEDDFAYWKVTVERPLRLNFQASAERIKRIREQTAFANLATSRKRKPAEHDAEVAEGKKQQEAALAAVATLDGAVLYKNRAEFSKLLHKAFKKAGLDVKAPLLKAVLAGLSEKDETADICTDAKGNPEPDTDLRDTEQIPFKDDIAAYVQREVLPYAPDAWVDESKTKKGYEIPFARFFSSFEELGNADGTLRKIQSLGQKIQIAINGLFDQEKDSNIDALISDFLQQAEMLETYKRQLIINITTHGLDTALSCKSSGIDWVGEIPCDWEVFPLRAIAHENNTKNTEMLSENLLSLSYGRIIQKDIETNTGLLPASFEGYQIVEPGYVVLRLTDLQNDKRSLRTGYVKETGIITSAYLSLVVHDGRILPRYFAYLLHAYDLKKVFYTLGGGVRQSLKYSDFKMLPILVPPIPTQEKIIAYIEDKISREG
;
A
#
# COMPACT_ATOMS: atom_id res chain seq x y z
N MET A 1 49.79 4.74 8.93
CA MET A 1 48.32 4.73 8.86
C MET A 1 47.95 3.56 7.97
N LYS A 2 47.00 2.70 8.35
CA LYS A 2 46.42 1.75 7.39
C LYS A 2 45.55 2.57 6.44
N ASP A 3 45.68 2.35 5.14
CA ASP A 3 44.86 3.02 4.15
C ASP A 3 43.39 2.62 4.35
N GLU A 4 42.49 3.60 4.36
CA GLU A 4 41.06 3.31 4.39
C GLU A 4 40.63 2.82 3.00
N VAL A 5 39.64 1.93 2.93
CA VAL A 5 39.20 1.30 1.68
C VAL A 5 37.72 1.58 1.42
N LEU A 6 37.42 2.01 0.20
CA LEU A 6 36.09 2.38 -0.28
C LEU A 6 35.72 1.52 -1.50
N ILE A 7 34.51 1.00 -1.56
CA ILE A 7 33.98 0.31 -2.73
C ILE A 7 32.67 0.91 -3.24
N ASP A 8 32.49 0.91 -4.56
CA ASP A 8 31.19 0.98 -5.24
C ASP A 8 30.98 -0.27 -6.11
N PRO A 9 30.09 -1.20 -5.71
CA PRO A 9 29.86 -2.44 -6.44
C PRO A 9 28.98 -2.26 -7.70
N ALA A 10 28.50 -1.04 -7.98
CA ALA A 10 27.80 -0.69 -9.22
C ALA A 10 28.30 0.69 -9.70
N ALA A 11 29.60 0.75 -9.97
CA ALA A 11 30.38 1.99 -10.04
C ALA A 11 29.93 2.96 -11.15
N GLY A 12 29.23 2.49 -12.19
CA GLY A 12 28.85 3.31 -13.32
C GLY A 12 30.07 3.98 -13.95
N THR A 13 30.05 5.31 -14.06
CA THR A 13 31.20 6.09 -14.55
C THR A 13 32.23 6.45 -13.47
N GLY A 14 32.10 5.95 -12.24
CA GLY A 14 33.03 6.20 -11.13
C GLY A 14 32.71 7.42 -10.25
N GLY A 15 31.54 8.04 -10.42
CA GLY A 15 31.21 9.30 -9.73
C GLY A 15 31.26 9.21 -8.19
N MET A 16 30.77 8.12 -7.60
CA MET A 16 30.79 7.93 -6.14
C MET A 16 32.21 7.73 -5.61
N LEU A 17 33.04 6.97 -6.32
CA LEU A 17 34.45 6.77 -5.97
C LEU A 17 35.21 8.10 -6.01
N SER A 18 34.98 8.87 -7.07
CA SER A 18 35.57 10.18 -7.27
C SER A 18 35.19 11.18 -6.18
N ALA A 19 33.91 11.23 -5.81
CA ALA A 19 33.44 12.05 -4.69
C ALA A 19 34.09 11.63 -3.36
N GLY A 20 34.26 10.33 -3.12
CA GLY A 20 34.94 9.81 -1.93
C GLY A 20 36.41 10.22 -1.84
N ILE A 21 37.16 10.15 -2.96
CA ILE A 21 38.56 10.58 -3.03
C ILE A 21 38.68 12.07 -2.76
N GLU A 22 37.84 12.88 -3.40
CA GLU A 22 37.83 14.34 -3.26
C GLU A 22 37.53 14.74 -1.81
N TYR A 23 36.48 14.18 -1.22
CA TYR A 23 36.09 14.48 0.17
C TYR A 23 37.17 14.06 1.18
N ALA A 24 37.80 12.90 1.01
CA ALA A 24 38.92 12.48 1.86
C ALA A 24 40.11 13.46 1.77
N THR A 25 40.40 13.94 0.56
CA THR A 25 41.49 14.92 0.30
C THR A 25 41.18 16.28 0.91
N GLU A 26 39.92 16.74 0.87
CA GLU A 26 39.46 17.98 1.49
C GLU A 26 39.60 17.95 3.01
N LEU A 27 39.28 16.82 3.65
CA LEU A 27 39.43 16.64 5.10
C LEU A 27 40.89 16.56 5.53
N ASN A 28 41.72 15.87 4.75
CA ASN A 28 43.15 15.74 5.01
C ASN A 28 43.89 15.45 3.69
N ASN A 29 44.74 16.38 3.26
CA ASN A 29 45.50 16.24 2.02
C ASN A 29 46.55 15.10 2.04
N GLN A 30 46.78 14.47 3.20
CA GLN A 30 47.59 13.25 3.36
C GLN A 30 46.75 11.98 3.49
N ALA A 31 45.42 12.07 3.52
CA ALA A 31 44.55 10.90 3.57
C ALA A 31 44.76 10.03 2.33
N LEU A 32 44.92 8.74 2.56
CA LEU A 32 45.02 7.74 1.52
C LEU A 32 43.77 6.86 1.61
N ILE A 33 42.85 7.08 0.67
CA ILE A 33 41.71 6.20 0.47
C ILE A 33 41.95 5.36 -0.80
N GLU A 34 42.00 4.05 -0.63
CA GLU A 34 42.08 3.13 -1.76
C GLU A 34 40.65 2.77 -2.22
N VAL A 35 40.40 2.96 -3.51
CA VAL A 35 39.08 2.75 -4.11
C VAL A 35 39.02 1.43 -4.88
N TYR A 36 37.86 0.81 -4.81
CA TYR A 36 37.49 -0.42 -5.51
C TYR A 36 36.17 -0.20 -6.22
N GLY A 37 35.99 -0.81 -7.38
CA GLY A 37 34.78 -0.64 -8.17
C GLY A 37 34.46 -1.86 -9.00
N GLN A 38 33.18 -2.13 -9.18
CA GLN A 38 32.72 -3.13 -10.14
C GLN A 38 31.60 -2.54 -11.00
N GLU A 39 31.67 -2.79 -12.31
CA GLU A 39 30.70 -2.28 -13.27
C GLU A 39 30.41 -3.32 -14.34
N LEU A 40 29.12 -3.47 -14.67
CA LEU A 40 28.64 -4.46 -15.63
C LEU A 40 28.88 -4.03 -17.08
N ASN A 41 28.65 -2.76 -17.39
CA ASN A 41 28.72 -2.26 -18.76
C ASN A 41 30.15 -1.85 -19.13
N GLU A 42 30.65 -2.44 -20.23
CA GLU A 42 32.05 -2.24 -20.67
C GLU A 42 32.43 -0.77 -20.90
N LYS A 43 31.50 0.06 -21.38
CA LYS A 43 31.77 1.47 -21.68
C LYS A 43 31.87 2.29 -20.41
N THR A 44 30.92 2.13 -19.48
CA THR A 44 30.93 2.82 -18.19
C THR A 44 32.12 2.37 -17.35
N TYR A 45 32.43 1.06 -17.35
CA TYR A 45 33.66 0.51 -16.77
C TYR A 45 34.91 1.19 -17.31
N ALA A 46 35.06 1.29 -18.63
CA ALA A 46 36.23 1.93 -19.23
C ALA A 46 36.37 3.40 -18.83
N ILE A 47 35.25 4.13 -18.74
CA ILE A 47 35.22 5.52 -18.26
C ILE A 47 35.64 5.60 -16.79
N CYS A 48 35.02 4.79 -15.91
CA CYS A 48 35.33 4.73 -14.48
C CYS A 48 36.81 4.43 -14.23
N LYS A 49 37.35 3.43 -14.93
CA LYS A 49 38.76 3.05 -14.82
C LYS A 49 39.70 4.14 -15.29
N SER A 50 39.35 4.84 -16.38
CA SER A 50 40.15 5.95 -16.92
C SER A 50 40.14 7.16 -15.98
N ASP A 51 38.97 7.55 -15.44
CA ASP A 51 38.84 8.64 -14.47
C ASP A 51 39.67 8.36 -13.21
N THR A 52 39.55 7.15 -12.66
CA THR A 52 40.33 6.69 -11.50
C THR A 52 41.83 6.68 -11.80
N MET A 53 42.24 6.31 -13.03
CA MET A 53 43.65 6.32 -13.46
C MET A 53 44.23 7.74 -13.49
N ILE A 54 43.47 8.72 -13.98
CA ILE A 54 43.88 10.14 -14.02
C ILE A 54 44.11 10.67 -12.61
N LYS A 55 43.29 10.24 -11.63
CA LYS A 55 43.41 10.62 -10.22
C LYS A 55 44.52 9.88 -9.46
N GLY A 56 45.16 8.89 -10.10
CA GLY A 56 46.49 8.39 -9.72
C GLY A 56 46.56 7.20 -8.75
N LYS A 57 45.43 6.66 -8.25
CA LYS A 57 45.38 5.48 -7.35
C LYS A 57 44.08 4.66 -7.54
N GLY A 58 44.12 3.35 -7.28
CA GLY A 58 42.93 2.48 -7.27
C GLY A 58 42.41 1.95 -8.62
N TYR A 59 42.90 2.45 -9.76
CA TYR A 59 42.39 2.03 -11.08
C TYR A 59 42.55 0.53 -11.39
N LYS A 60 43.50 -0.15 -10.73
CA LYS A 60 43.71 -1.60 -10.84
C LYS A 60 42.58 -2.40 -10.17
N ASN A 61 41.90 -1.78 -9.23
CA ASN A 61 40.81 -2.35 -8.43
C ASN A 61 39.43 -2.03 -9.03
N ILE A 62 39.40 -1.52 -10.28
CA ILE A 62 38.18 -1.36 -11.06
C ILE A 62 38.02 -2.59 -11.94
N HIS A 63 36.93 -3.33 -11.73
CA HIS A 63 36.62 -4.63 -12.31
C HIS A 63 35.41 -4.53 -13.26
N LEU A 64 35.46 -5.30 -14.34
CA LEU A 64 34.37 -5.48 -15.28
C LEU A 64 33.65 -6.80 -14.94
N GLY A 65 32.32 -6.78 -14.83
CA GLY A 65 31.52 -7.98 -14.65
C GLY A 65 30.28 -7.76 -13.80
N ASN A 66 29.38 -8.74 -13.75
CA ASN A 66 28.18 -8.67 -12.92
C ASN A 66 28.49 -8.90 -11.43
N SER A 67 28.16 -7.93 -10.57
CA SER A 67 28.49 -7.98 -9.13
C SER A 67 27.82 -9.15 -8.38
N PHE A 68 26.73 -9.71 -8.92
CA PHE A 68 26.14 -10.93 -8.40
C PHE A 68 26.85 -12.16 -8.95
N THR A 69 26.81 -12.44 -10.26
CA THR A 69 27.30 -13.73 -10.77
C THR A 69 28.82 -13.83 -10.90
N GLU A 70 29.52 -12.71 -10.92
CA GLU A 70 30.96 -12.58 -11.18
C GLU A 70 31.58 -11.64 -10.14
N ASP A 71 31.37 -11.91 -8.85
CA ASP A 71 31.95 -11.12 -7.76
C ASP A 71 33.48 -11.09 -7.89
N ALA A 72 34.02 -9.94 -8.28
CA ALA A 72 35.45 -9.79 -8.51
C ALA A 72 36.24 -9.65 -7.21
N LEU A 73 35.54 -9.44 -6.08
CA LEU A 73 36.10 -9.12 -4.78
C LEU A 73 35.46 -9.98 -3.66
N PRO A 74 35.46 -11.33 -3.78
CA PRO A 74 34.69 -12.20 -2.90
C PRO A 74 35.26 -12.32 -1.46
N HIS A 75 36.49 -11.88 -1.21
CA HIS A 75 37.17 -12.02 0.08
C HIS A 75 37.54 -10.68 0.72
N GLU A 76 37.32 -9.59 -0.01
CA GLU A 76 37.65 -8.24 0.37
C GLU A 76 36.53 -7.64 1.23
N THR A 77 36.93 -6.88 2.24
CA THR A 77 36.03 -6.16 3.13
C THR A 77 36.39 -4.69 3.17
N PHE A 78 35.40 -3.83 3.44
CA PHE A 78 35.55 -2.38 3.23
C PHE A 78 35.14 -1.56 4.45
N HIS A 79 35.85 -0.44 4.66
CA HIS A 79 35.55 0.54 5.70
C HIS A 79 34.34 1.41 5.30
N TYR A 80 34.29 1.78 4.01
CA TYR A 80 33.22 2.57 3.43
C TYR A 80 32.68 1.94 2.16
N MET A 81 31.40 2.13 1.90
CA MET A 81 30.81 1.74 0.63
C MET A 81 29.78 2.79 0.20
N LEU A 82 29.83 3.18 -1.07
CA LEU A 82 28.87 4.11 -1.66
C LEU A 82 28.29 3.43 -2.89
N CYS A 83 26.97 3.44 -3.05
CA CYS A 83 26.37 2.81 -4.21
C CYS A 83 25.08 3.52 -4.64
N ASN A 84 24.95 3.79 -5.93
CA ASN A 84 23.69 4.16 -6.56
C ASN A 84 23.32 3.09 -7.60
N PRO A 85 22.82 1.93 -7.15
CA PRO A 85 22.52 0.82 -8.04
C PRO A 85 21.36 1.18 -8.97
N PRO A 86 21.22 0.45 -10.10
CA PRO A 86 20.07 0.64 -10.96
C PRO A 86 18.76 0.27 -10.21
N PHE A 87 17.78 1.17 -10.22
CA PHE A 87 16.55 1.01 -9.45
C PHE A 87 15.61 -0.04 -10.05
N GLY A 88 15.12 -0.98 -9.22
CA GLY A 88 14.06 -1.90 -9.61
C GLY A 88 14.44 -2.87 -10.73
N VAL A 89 15.73 -3.23 -10.85
CA VAL A 89 16.19 -4.16 -11.90
C VAL A 89 15.67 -5.56 -11.66
N GLU A 90 15.08 -6.16 -12.69
CA GLU A 90 14.71 -7.57 -12.70
C GLU A 90 15.98 -8.45 -12.71
N TRP A 91 16.01 -9.46 -11.84
CA TRP A 91 17.15 -10.39 -11.71
C TRP A 91 16.84 -11.79 -12.26
N LYS A 92 15.81 -11.94 -13.09
CA LYS A 92 15.37 -13.21 -13.70
C LYS A 92 16.50 -13.97 -14.38
N LYS A 93 17.39 -13.25 -15.09
CA LYS A 93 18.54 -13.83 -15.79
C LYS A 93 19.55 -14.50 -14.84
N TYR A 94 19.62 -14.03 -13.60
CA TYR A 94 20.59 -14.47 -12.60
C TYR A 94 19.92 -15.34 -11.52
N GLU A 95 18.64 -15.69 -11.71
CA GLU A 95 17.80 -16.26 -10.65
C GLU A 95 18.35 -17.56 -10.08
N LYS A 96 18.82 -18.46 -10.94
CA LYS A 96 19.39 -19.73 -10.50
C LYS A 96 20.57 -19.52 -9.55
N PHE A 97 21.54 -18.72 -9.95
CA PHE A 97 22.74 -18.44 -9.16
C PHE A 97 22.40 -17.81 -7.80
N ILE A 98 21.48 -16.84 -7.81
CA ILE A 98 21.06 -16.12 -6.59
C ILE A 98 20.31 -17.06 -5.63
N ARG A 99 19.47 -17.96 -6.16
CA ARG A 99 18.80 -19.00 -5.38
C ARG A 99 19.79 -20.01 -4.80
N ASP A 100 20.77 -20.46 -5.58
CA ASP A 100 21.81 -21.39 -5.14
C ASP A 100 22.67 -20.79 -4.01
N GLU A 101 22.90 -19.47 -3.99
CA GLU A 101 23.55 -18.78 -2.86
C GLU A 101 22.63 -18.65 -1.64
N ASN A 102 21.37 -18.29 -1.83
CA ASN A 102 20.39 -18.17 -0.74
C ASN A 102 20.16 -19.52 -0.03
N GLU A 103 20.19 -20.65 -0.76
CA GLU A 103 20.10 -22.00 -0.17
C GLU A 103 21.25 -22.32 0.80
N ARG A 104 22.36 -21.60 0.73
CA ARG A 104 23.49 -21.72 1.67
C ARG A 104 23.28 -20.88 2.95
N GLY A 105 22.14 -20.20 3.08
CA GLY A 105 21.86 -19.29 4.20
C GLY A 105 22.91 -18.18 4.27
N PHE A 106 23.34 -17.82 5.48
CA PHE A 106 24.35 -16.78 5.71
C PHE A 106 25.78 -17.18 5.34
N ALA A 107 26.02 -18.42 4.91
CA ALA A 107 27.27 -18.79 4.24
C ALA A 107 27.32 -18.29 2.78
N GLY A 108 26.17 -17.93 2.20
CA GLY A 108 26.05 -17.18 0.96
C GLY A 108 25.67 -15.72 1.21
N ARG A 109 25.66 -14.89 0.15
CA ARG A 109 25.41 -13.44 0.28
C ARG A 109 23.94 -13.07 0.49
N PHE A 110 23.00 -13.93 0.10
CA PHE A 110 21.57 -13.63 0.08
C PHE A 110 20.77 -14.40 1.15
N GLY A 111 21.42 -14.73 2.28
CA GLY A 111 20.84 -15.58 3.32
C GLY A 111 19.65 -14.99 4.10
N ALA A 112 19.42 -13.67 4.03
CA ALA A 112 18.31 -13.03 4.72
C ALA A 112 16.98 -13.17 3.98
N GLY A 113 17.02 -13.64 2.73
CA GLY A 113 15.85 -13.83 1.88
C GLY A 113 16.04 -13.23 0.50
N LEU A 114 15.06 -13.50 -0.36
CA LEU A 114 15.07 -13.06 -1.76
C LEU A 114 13.90 -12.10 -2.02
N PRO A 115 14.13 -10.87 -2.51
CA PRO A 115 13.05 -10.01 -2.95
C PRO A 115 12.33 -10.63 -4.15
N ARG A 116 11.20 -10.08 -4.58
CA ARG A 116 10.56 -10.50 -5.84
C ARG A 116 11.53 -10.41 -7.02
N VAL A 117 11.37 -11.30 -8.00
CA VAL A 117 12.25 -11.39 -9.19
C VAL A 117 12.31 -10.08 -9.99
N SER A 118 11.23 -9.29 -9.97
CA SER A 118 11.13 -8.00 -10.66
C SER A 118 11.84 -6.84 -9.97
N ASP A 119 12.47 -7.04 -8.80
CA ASP A 119 13.14 -5.96 -8.07
C ASP A 119 14.35 -6.48 -7.28
N GLY A 120 15.56 -6.25 -7.80
CA GLY A 120 16.82 -6.66 -7.20
C GLY A 120 17.45 -5.64 -6.25
N SER A 121 16.76 -4.56 -5.88
CA SER A 121 17.36 -3.46 -5.10
C SER A 121 17.98 -3.95 -3.77
N LEU A 122 17.25 -4.78 -3.02
CA LEU A 122 17.74 -5.33 -1.75
C LEU A 122 18.85 -6.38 -1.91
N LEU A 123 19.06 -6.95 -3.11
CA LEU A 123 20.20 -7.84 -3.36
C LEU A 123 21.52 -7.07 -3.38
N PHE A 124 21.54 -5.85 -3.92
CA PHE A 124 22.74 -4.99 -3.85
C PHE A 124 23.11 -4.67 -2.40
N LEU A 125 22.12 -4.37 -1.55
CA LEU A 125 22.39 -4.11 -0.14
C LEU A 125 22.90 -5.35 0.60
N GLN A 126 22.30 -6.53 0.37
CA GLN A 126 22.82 -7.78 0.93
C GLN A 126 24.26 -8.07 0.46
N HIS A 127 24.55 -7.86 -0.83
CA HIS A 127 25.90 -7.96 -1.38
C HIS A 127 26.88 -7.00 -0.70
N MET A 128 26.50 -5.73 -0.50
CA MET A 128 27.33 -4.76 0.24
C MET A 128 27.54 -5.19 1.70
N ILE A 129 26.48 -5.64 2.39
CA ILE A 129 26.57 -6.12 3.78
C ILE A 129 27.54 -7.32 3.88
N SER A 130 27.55 -8.22 2.91
CA SER A 130 28.48 -9.36 2.88
C SER A 130 29.97 -8.96 2.82
N LYS A 131 30.27 -7.71 2.48
CA LYS A 131 31.63 -7.16 2.39
C LYS A 131 31.97 -6.22 3.56
N MET A 132 31.13 -6.18 4.60
CA MET A 132 31.43 -5.35 5.78
C MET A 132 32.66 -5.88 6.51
N MET A 133 33.58 -4.99 6.88
CA MET A 133 34.58 -5.32 7.89
C MET A 133 33.90 -5.65 9.22
N GLU A 134 34.43 -6.64 9.92
CA GLU A 134 33.99 -6.96 11.27
C GLU A 134 34.21 -5.79 12.23
N TYR A 135 33.34 -5.70 13.22
CA TYR A 135 33.37 -4.67 14.25
C TYR A 135 33.39 -5.30 15.63
N ASP A 136 34.38 -4.91 16.44
CA ASP A 136 34.39 -5.14 17.87
C ASP A 136 35.00 -3.90 18.53
N GLU A 137 34.24 -3.28 19.43
CA GLU A 137 34.65 -2.08 20.16
C GLU A 137 35.90 -2.32 21.04
N LYS A 138 36.19 -3.59 21.38
CA LYS A 138 37.29 -4.00 22.27
C LYS A 138 38.46 -4.65 21.54
N ALA A 139 38.32 -5.05 20.27
CA ALA A 139 39.38 -5.74 19.54
C ALA A 139 40.18 -4.78 18.64
N GLU A 140 41.50 -4.92 18.65
CA GLU A 140 42.36 -4.16 17.74
C GLU A 140 42.17 -4.64 16.30
N GLY A 141 41.98 -3.69 15.38
CA GLY A 141 41.86 -3.95 13.95
C GLY A 141 40.45 -4.25 13.44
N LEU A 142 39.45 -4.39 14.32
CA LEU A 142 38.04 -4.58 13.94
C LEU A 142 37.30 -3.24 13.94
N THR A 143 37.54 -2.46 12.89
CA THR A 143 37.11 -1.05 12.78
C THR A 143 35.68 -0.87 12.28
N GLY A 144 35.04 -1.94 11.80
CA GLY A 144 33.70 -1.94 11.24
C GLY A 144 33.55 -1.20 9.91
N CYS A 145 32.31 -1.17 9.41
CA CYS A 145 31.95 -0.63 8.12
C CYS A 145 30.83 0.42 8.24
N ARG A 146 30.82 1.39 7.33
CA ARG A 146 29.69 2.31 7.10
C ARG A 146 29.41 2.40 5.61
N LEU A 147 28.19 2.08 5.20
CA LEU A 147 27.75 2.19 3.81
C LEU A 147 26.60 3.16 3.64
N ALA A 148 26.53 3.76 2.45
CA ALA A 148 25.37 4.51 1.97
C ALA A 148 24.93 3.97 0.61
N ILE A 149 23.64 3.64 0.49
CA ILE A 149 23.04 3.15 -0.76
C ILE A 149 21.84 4.01 -1.12
N VAL A 150 21.70 4.35 -2.40
CA VAL A 150 20.55 5.08 -2.93
C VAL A 150 19.48 4.08 -3.39
N PHE A 151 18.25 4.30 -2.95
CA PHE A 151 17.09 3.51 -3.35
C PHE A 151 15.96 4.36 -3.90
N ASN A 152 15.05 3.71 -4.65
CA ASN A 152 13.69 4.20 -4.81
C ASN A 152 12.86 3.92 -3.53
N GLY A 153 11.55 4.18 -3.54
CA GLY A 153 10.70 3.89 -2.39
C GLY A 153 10.50 2.39 -2.08
N SER A 154 10.76 1.49 -3.04
CA SER A 154 10.39 0.07 -2.94
C SER A 154 10.92 -0.65 -1.68
N PRO A 155 12.20 -0.49 -1.30
CA PRO A 155 12.78 -1.18 -0.14
C PRO A 155 12.16 -0.79 1.20
N LEU A 156 11.46 0.34 1.30
CA LEU A 156 10.87 0.83 2.55
C LEU A 156 9.70 -0.04 3.02
N PHE A 157 8.83 -0.47 2.11
CA PHE A 157 7.53 -1.07 2.46
C PHE A 157 7.17 -2.32 1.66
N THR A 158 7.87 -2.61 0.55
CA THR A 158 7.49 -3.75 -0.28
C THR A 158 7.66 -5.04 0.51
N GLY A 159 6.71 -5.96 0.37
CA GLY A 159 6.82 -7.30 0.93
C GLY A 159 6.05 -7.46 2.23
N ASP A 160 5.23 -8.49 2.24
CA ASP A 160 4.37 -8.86 3.37
C ASP A 160 5.17 -9.57 4.47
N ALA A 161 4.59 -9.73 5.67
CA ALA A 161 5.25 -10.46 6.76
C ALA A 161 5.66 -11.88 6.33
N GLY A 162 6.95 -12.22 6.49
CA GLY A 162 7.54 -13.47 6.02
C GLY A 162 7.88 -13.52 4.52
N SER A 163 7.71 -12.43 3.76
CA SER A 163 8.27 -12.31 2.41
C SER A 163 9.74 -11.89 2.47
N GLY A 164 10.51 -12.18 1.42
CA GLY A 164 11.94 -11.93 1.42
C GLY A 164 12.32 -10.46 1.64
N GLU A 165 11.57 -9.49 1.10
CA GLU A 165 11.86 -8.07 1.37
C GLU A 165 11.66 -7.70 2.84
N SER A 166 10.62 -8.24 3.48
CA SER A 166 10.32 -8.03 4.90
C SER A 166 11.38 -8.69 5.78
N GLU A 167 11.80 -9.91 5.45
CA GLU A 167 12.86 -10.63 6.17
C GLU A 167 14.25 -9.98 6.01
N ILE A 168 14.56 -9.40 4.84
CA ILE A 168 15.80 -8.62 4.65
C ILE A 168 15.78 -7.36 5.53
N ARG A 169 14.67 -6.61 5.54
CA ARG A 169 14.54 -5.44 6.44
C ARG A 169 14.67 -5.86 7.91
N ARG A 170 13.96 -6.91 8.30
CA ARG A 170 14.03 -7.50 9.63
C ARG A 170 15.47 -7.81 10.01
N TRP A 171 16.20 -8.52 9.14
CA TRP A 171 17.58 -8.90 9.38
C TRP A 171 18.47 -7.68 9.63
N ILE A 172 18.36 -6.65 8.78
CA ILE A 172 19.18 -5.43 8.91
C ILE A 172 18.84 -4.65 10.20
N ILE A 173 17.54 -4.55 10.52
CA ILE A 173 17.06 -3.79 11.68
C ILE A 173 17.35 -4.53 12.99
N GLU A 174 17.08 -5.84 13.07
CA GLU A 174 17.31 -6.65 14.28
C GLU A 174 18.79 -6.86 14.58
N ASN A 175 19.69 -6.77 13.58
CA ASN A 175 21.14 -6.67 13.82
C ASN A 175 21.59 -5.27 14.24
N GLY A 176 20.67 -4.30 14.29
CA GLY A 176 20.94 -2.92 14.63
C GLY A 176 21.84 -2.20 13.63
N TRP A 177 21.77 -2.56 12.34
CA TRP A 177 22.65 -1.99 11.32
C TRP A 177 22.06 -0.79 10.58
N LEU A 178 20.75 -0.74 10.38
CA LEU A 178 20.10 0.41 9.75
C LEU A 178 20.23 1.63 10.66
N GLU A 179 20.97 2.67 10.27
CA GLU A 179 21.20 3.82 11.13
C GLU A 179 20.34 5.03 10.73
N THR A 180 20.23 5.31 9.43
CA THR A 180 19.50 6.48 8.96
C THR A 180 18.89 6.24 7.58
N ILE A 181 17.70 6.80 7.35
CA ILE A 181 17.11 6.93 6.03
C ILE A 181 16.83 8.41 5.76
N ILE A 182 17.32 8.91 4.63
CA ILE A 182 17.13 10.30 4.21
C ILE A 182 16.27 10.30 2.95
N ALA A 183 15.07 10.88 3.00
CA ALA A 183 14.28 11.13 1.79
C ALA A 183 14.85 12.33 1.05
N LEU A 184 15.14 12.17 -0.24
CA LEU A 184 15.66 13.23 -1.09
C LEU A 184 14.55 13.87 -1.93
N PRO A 185 14.72 15.12 -2.38
CA PRO A 185 13.82 15.75 -3.34
C PRO A 185 13.58 14.86 -4.57
N ASP A 186 12.36 14.93 -5.10
CA ASP A 186 12.04 14.37 -6.41
C ASP A 186 12.83 15.09 -7.51
N GLN A 187 12.84 14.54 -8.73
CA GLN A 187 13.47 15.20 -9.90
C GLN A 187 14.95 15.61 -9.69
N LEU A 188 15.70 14.87 -8.85
CA LEU A 188 17.15 15.04 -8.68
C LEU A 188 17.98 14.28 -9.71
N PHE A 189 17.43 13.26 -10.36
CA PHE A 189 18.15 12.41 -11.29
C PHE A 189 17.77 12.69 -12.75
N TYR A 190 18.71 12.53 -13.66
CA TYR A 190 18.49 12.79 -15.10
C TYR A 190 17.48 11.82 -15.73
N ASN A 191 17.43 10.59 -15.23
CA ASN A 191 16.68 9.50 -15.85
C ASN A 191 15.32 9.24 -15.17
N THR A 192 15.03 9.89 -14.05
CA THR A 192 13.79 9.64 -13.30
C THR A 192 13.40 10.83 -12.42
N GLY A 193 12.10 11.10 -12.37
CA GLY A 193 11.50 12.11 -11.51
C GLY A 193 11.07 11.59 -10.13
N ILE A 194 11.31 10.32 -9.81
CA ILE A 194 10.83 9.69 -8.56
C ILE A 194 11.51 10.26 -7.32
N LEU A 195 10.86 10.08 -6.16
CA LEU A 195 11.50 10.20 -4.86
C LEU A 195 12.56 9.10 -4.68
N THR A 196 13.68 9.49 -4.08
CA THR A 196 14.79 8.59 -3.78
C THR A 196 15.20 8.74 -2.34
N TYR A 197 15.85 7.71 -1.81
CA TYR A 197 16.19 7.62 -0.40
C TYR A 197 17.64 7.19 -0.26
N VAL A 198 18.39 7.84 0.64
CA VAL A 198 19.72 7.38 1.05
C VAL A 198 19.55 6.54 2.30
N TRP A 199 19.93 5.27 2.24
CA TRP A 199 20.01 4.39 3.39
C TRP A 199 21.44 4.34 3.89
N ILE A 200 21.64 4.70 5.14
CA ILE A 200 22.91 4.59 5.86
C ILE A 200 22.84 3.35 6.74
N VAL A 201 23.74 2.40 6.49
CA VAL A 201 23.82 1.14 7.22
C VAL A 201 25.24 0.97 7.78
N THR A 202 25.36 0.56 9.04
CA THR A 202 26.64 0.43 9.72
C THR A 202 26.59 -0.60 10.83
N ASN A 203 27.61 -1.45 10.93
CA ASN A 203 27.76 -2.40 12.03
C ASN A 203 28.52 -1.81 13.23
N ARG A 204 28.83 -0.51 13.19
CA ARG A 204 29.60 0.21 14.22
C ARG A 204 28.85 1.41 14.80
N LYS A 205 27.53 1.27 15.01
CA LYS A 205 26.73 2.28 15.73
C LYS A 205 27.32 2.51 17.13
N LYS A 206 27.46 3.78 17.54
CA LYS A 206 28.04 4.18 18.84
C LYS A 206 27.11 5.10 19.61
N GLY A 207 27.27 5.12 20.94
CA GLY A 207 26.59 6.06 21.84
C GLY A 207 25.08 6.06 21.67
N VAL A 208 24.50 7.26 21.54
CA VAL A 208 23.06 7.52 21.44
C VAL A 208 22.37 6.89 20.22
N ARG A 209 23.14 6.40 19.23
CA ARG A 209 22.59 5.75 18.03
C ARG A 209 22.32 4.25 18.21
N LYS A 210 22.89 3.59 19.23
CA LYS A 210 22.65 2.15 19.46
C LYS A 210 21.16 1.92 19.76
N GLY A 211 20.54 0.95 19.08
CA GLY A 211 19.12 0.63 19.23
C GLY A 211 18.15 1.62 18.57
N LYS A 212 18.67 2.60 17.82
CA LYS A 212 17.88 3.69 17.23
C LYS A 212 18.04 3.77 15.71
N ILE A 213 17.03 4.33 15.07
CA ILE A 213 16.99 4.64 13.63
C ILE A 213 16.53 6.09 13.45
N GLN A 214 17.25 6.86 12.66
CA GLN A 214 16.90 8.23 12.31
C GLN A 214 16.23 8.28 10.93
N LEU A 215 15.08 8.94 10.83
CA LEU A 215 14.49 9.30 9.54
C LEU A 215 14.65 10.81 9.32
N ILE A 216 15.08 11.20 8.12
CA ILE A 216 15.29 12.61 7.74
C ILE A 216 14.51 12.94 6.48
N ASP A 217 13.54 13.85 6.57
CA ASP A 217 12.82 14.34 5.40
C ASP A 217 13.57 15.52 4.77
N GLY A 218 14.35 15.21 3.73
CA GLY A 218 15.04 16.18 2.91
C GLY A 218 14.25 16.63 1.67
N THR A 219 13.00 16.22 1.48
CA THR A 219 12.29 16.42 0.21
C THR A 219 12.06 17.89 -0.17
N SER A 220 12.04 18.79 0.81
CA SER A 220 11.94 20.25 0.64
C SER A 220 13.28 20.94 0.36
N PHE A 221 14.42 20.25 0.51
CA PHE A 221 15.77 20.79 0.39
C PHE A 221 16.22 20.82 -1.07
N PHE A 222 15.64 21.74 -1.85
CA PHE A 222 16.04 21.92 -3.23
C PHE A 222 15.99 23.37 -3.70
N GLU A 223 16.74 23.64 -4.76
CA GLU A 223 16.55 24.77 -5.65
C GLU A 223 16.08 24.29 -7.02
N ARG A 224 15.22 25.08 -7.67
CA ARG A 224 14.79 24.79 -9.04
C ARG A 224 15.87 25.18 -10.03
N MET A 225 16.19 24.25 -10.92
CA MET A 225 17.11 24.50 -12.02
C MET A 225 16.47 25.45 -13.05
N ARG A 226 17.25 26.40 -13.55
CA ARG A 226 16.83 27.30 -14.65
C ARG A 226 16.56 26.54 -15.95
N LYS A 227 17.34 25.49 -16.22
CA LYS A 227 17.21 24.63 -17.39
C LYS A 227 17.10 23.16 -16.96
N PRO A 228 15.99 22.48 -17.27
CA PRO A 228 15.85 21.03 -17.18
C PRO A 228 17.00 20.24 -17.82
N LEU A 229 17.37 19.10 -17.23
CA LEU A 229 18.26 18.10 -17.85
C LEU A 229 17.61 16.70 -17.74
N GLY A 230 17.01 16.20 -18.82
CA GLY A 230 16.24 14.94 -18.78
C GLY A 230 15.00 15.09 -17.89
N GLU A 231 14.90 14.31 -16.82
CA GLU A 231 13.93 14.45 -15.72
C GLU A 231 14.43 15.32 -14.56
N LYS A 232 15.73 15.67 -14.54
CA LYS A 232 16.30 16.49 -13.49
C LYS A 232 15.78 17.92 -13.59
N ARG A 233 15.15 18.41 -12.52
CA ARG A 233 14.62 19.78 -12.37
C ARG A 233 15.13 20.47 -11.12
N LYS A 234 15.67 19.69 -10.18
CA LYS A 234 16.06 20.15 -8.85
C LYS A 234 17.54 19.86 -8.59
N LEU A 235 18.15 20.72 -7.80
CA LEU A 235 19.47 20.52 -7.21
C LEU A 235 19.41 20.81 -5.71
N ILE A 236 20.34 20.26 -4.94
CA ILE A 236 20.52 20.57 -3.52
C ILE A 236 21.72 21.53 -3.45
N SER A 237 21.54 22.73 -2.89
CA SER A 237 22.66 23.68 -2.72
C SER A 237 23.67 23.18 -1.69
N GLU A 238 24.87 23.76 -1.64
CA GLU A 238 25.86 23.39 -0.61
C GLU A 238 25.33 23.71 0.80
N GLU A 239 24.65 24.83 0.99
CA GLU A 239 24.04 25.18 2.29
C GLU A 239 22.98 24.15 2.71
N GLN A 240 22.20 23.64 1.75
CA GLN A 240 21.21 22.60 2.00
C GLN A 240 21.86 21.25 2.33
N LYS A 241 22.98 20.89 1.67
CA LYS A 241 23.76 19.68 2.00
C LYS A 241 24.37 19.78 3.40
N ASP A 242 24.92 20.93 3.76
CA ASP A 242 25.47 21.20 5.09
C ASP A 242 24.39 21.09 6.17
N GLU A 243 23.19 21.61 5.91
CA GLU A 243 22.07 21.47 6.84
C GLU A 243 21.62 20.01 6.98
N LEU A 244 21.44 19.28 5.88
CA LEU A 244 21.09 17.85 5.95
C LEU A 244 22.15 17.05 6.72
N THR A 245 23.43 17.34 6.50
CA THR A 245 24.55 16.71 7.22
C THR A 245 24.55 17.09 8.70
N ARG A 246 24.21 18.34 9.04
CA ARG A 246 24.07 18.81 10.42
C ARG A 246 22.88 18.18 11.13
N ILE A 247 21.73 18.02 10.46
CA ILE A 247 20.55 17.31 10.99
C ILE A 247 20.92 15.86 11.28
N TYR A 248 21.56 15.19 10.31
CA TYR A 248 22.08 13.84 10.50
C TYR A 248 23.01 13.78 11.71
N GLY A 249 24.05 14.60 11.76
CA GLY A 249 25.06 14.57 12.83
C GLY A 249 24.53 14.90 14.23
N LYS A 250 23.63 15.89 14.35
CA LYS A 250 23.07 16.32 15.64
C LYS A 250 22.22 15.24 16.31
N PHE A 251 21.50 14.43 15.52
CA PHE A 251 20.67 13.34 16.04
C PHE A 251 19.66 13.83 17.10
N VAL A 252 18.91 14.88 16.76
CA VAL A 252 17.86 15.47 17.61
C VAL A 252 16.57 15.55 16.80
N GLU A 253 15.44 15.22 17.43
CA GLU A 253 14.13 15.32 16.79
C GLU A 253 13.78 16.77 16.41
N GLY A 254 13.05 16.91 15.31
CA GLY A 254 12.61 18.20 14.79
C GLY A 254 11.69 18.02 13.57
N GLU A 255 11.37 19.12 12.92
CA GLU A 255 10.49 19.15 11.74
C GLU A 255 10.93 18.14 10.66
N PHE A 256 12.21 18.11 10.35
CA PHE A 256 12.79 17.25 9.31
C PHE A 256 13.42 15.96 9.86
N CYS A 257 13.36 15.70 11.16
CA CYS A 257 14.08 14.58 11.79
C CYS A 257 13.23 13.88 12.84
N LYS A 258 13.02 12.57 12.68
CA LYS A 258 12.33 11.71 13.65
C LYS A 258 13.23 10.56 14.05
N ILE A 259 13.21 10.18 15.32
CA ILE A 259 14.07 9.13 15.87
C ILE A 259 13.20 8.02 16.44
N PHE A 260 13.45 6.80 15.99
CA PHE A 260 12.67 5.62 16.34
C PHE A 260 13.53 4.58 17.04
N ASP A 261 12.91 3.75 17.86
CA ASP A 261 13.47 2.46 18.27
C ASP A 261 13.46 1.49 17.10
N GLU A 262 14.37 0.52 17.10
CA GLU A 262 14.46 -0.50 16.04
C GLU A 262 13.16 -1.32 15.90
N ASP A 263 12.42 -1.52 16.98
CA ASP A 263 11.17 -2.27 17.00
C ASP A 263 9.93 -1.45 16.62
N ASP A 264 10.03 -0.13 16.44
CA ASP A 264 8.91 0.73 15.98
C ASP A 264 8.48 0.42 14.53
N PHE A 265 9.35 -0.21 13.74
CA PHE A 265 9.07 -0.63 12.36
C PHE A 265 8.57 -2.07 12.25
N ALA A 266 8.50 -2.79 13.38
CA ALA A 266 7.99 -4.13 13.43
C ALA A 266 6.47 -4.12 13.59
N TYR A 267 5.80 -5.10 13.00
CA TYR A 267 4.38 -5.37 13.20
C TYR A 267 4.11 -6.87 13.24
N TRP A 268 3.01 -7.24 13.89
CA TRP A 268 2.40 -8.55 13.80
C TRP A 268 1.37 -8.56 12.68
N LYS A 269 1.56 -9.44 11.70
CA LYS A 269 0.49 -9.82 10.80
C LYS A 269 -0.27 -10.98 11.41
N VAL A 270 -1.52 -10.73 11.78
CA VAL A 270 -2.40 -11.68 12.42
C VAL A 270 -3.47 -12.12 11.44
N THR A 271 -3.69 -13.43 11.32
CA THR A 271 -4.82 -13.95 10.53
C THR A 271 -6.04 -14.07 11.41
N VAL A 272 -7.12 -13.38 11.04
CA VAL A 272 -8.41 -13.43 11.72
C VAL A 272 -9.32 -14.34 10.91
N GLU A 273 -9.77 -15.42 11.52
CA GLU A 273 -10.69 -16.39 10.93
C GLU A 273 -12.10 -16.13 11.45
N ARG A 274 -13.10 -16.43 10.62
CA ARG A 274 -14.52 -16.41 10.97
C ARG A 274 -15.12 -17.79 10.71
N PRO A 275 -16.13 -18.20 11.47
CA PRO A 275 -16.62 -19.57 11.38
C PRO A 275 -17.44 -19.78 10.11
N LEU A 276 -17.22 -20.93 9.47
CA LEU A 276 -18.00 -21.39 8.34
C LEU A 276 -19.42 -21.73 8.79
N ARG A 277 -20.40 -21.17 8.09
CA ARG A 277 -21.82 -21.49 8.28
C ARG A 277 -22.44 -21.88 6.97
N LEU A 278 -23.08 -23.04 6.97
CA LEU A 278 -23.65 -23.63 5.76
C LEU A 278 -25.08 -24.08 6.05
N ASN A 279 -25.98 -23.77 5.12
CA ASN A 279 -27.26 -24.46 5.02
C ASN A 279 -27.17 -25.58 3.98
N PHE A 280 -28.05 -26.57 4.10
CA PHE A 280 -28.05 -27.78 3.27
C PHE A 280 -29.46 -28.07 2.78
N GLN A 281 -29.58 -28.40 1.50
CA GLN A 281 -30.87 -28.71 0.88
C GLN A 281 -30.66 -29.66 -0.29
N ALA A 282 -31.52 -30.67 -0.41
CA ALA A 282 -31.52 -31.63 -1.51
C ALA A 282 -32.42 -31.17 -2.68
N SER A 283 -32.33 -29.88 -3.06
CA SER A 283 -33.12 -29.35 -4.19
C SER A 283 -32.59 -29.89 -5.52
N ALA A 284 -33.43 -29.86 -6.57
CA ALA A 284 -33.02 -30.29 -7.90
C ALA A 284 -31.82 -29.49 -8.43
N GLU A 285 -31.75 -28.20 -8.11
CA GLU A 285 -30.65 -27.30 -8.47
C GLU A 285 -29.36 -27.69 -7.74
N ARG A 286 -29.40 -27.86 -6.41
CA ARG A 286 -28.22 -28.18 -5.62
C ARG A 286 -27.68 -29.58 -5.90
N ILE A 287 -28.56 -30.54 -6.20
CA ILE A 287 -28.16 -31.89 -6.63
C ILE A 287 -27.37 -31.83 -7.95
N LYS A 288 -27.67 -30.91 -8.87
CA LYS A 288 -26.89 -30.75 -10.10
C LYS A 288 -25.44 -30.34 -9.79
N ARG A 289 -25.23 -29.45 -8.82
CA ARG A 289 -23.90 -28.98 -8.40
C ARG A 289 -23.01 -30.08 -7.83
N ILE A 290 -23.56 -31.19 -7.34
CA ILE A 290 -22.76 -32.35 -6.91
C ILE A 290 -21.88 -32.85 -8.07
N ARG A 291 -22.37 -32.80 -9.32
CA ARG A 291 -21.62 -33.25 -10.49
C ARG A 291 -20.39 -32.40 -10.79
N GLU A 292 -20.41 -31.13 -10.38
CA GLU A 292 -19.33 -30.17 -10.58
C GLU A 292 -18.19 -30.39 -9.57
N GLN A 293 -18.44 -31.16 -8.51
CA GLN A 293 -17.44 -31.44 -7.47
C GLN A 293 -16.39 -32.42 -7.99
N THR A 294 -15.12 -32.01 -7.98
CA THR A 294 -14.02 -32.78 -8.56
C THR A 294 -13.91 -34.22 -8.04
N ALA A 295 -14.08 -34.42 -6.73
CA ALA A 295 -14.03 -35.76 -6.14
C ALA A 295 -15.23 -36.65 -6.55
N PHE A 296 -16.38 -36.05 -6.84
CA PHE A 296 -17.53 -36.77 -7.40
C PHE A 296 -17.29 -37.09 -8.87
N ALA A 297 -16.88 -36.12 -9.68
CA ALA A 297 -16.59 -36.29 -11.11
C ALA A 297 -15.50 -37.36 -11.36
N ASN A 298 -14.46 -37.38 -10.52
CA ASN A 298 -13.36 -38.33 -10.62
C ASN A 298 -13.72 -39.78 -10.28
N LEU A 299 -14.91 -40.07 -9.75
CA LEU A 299 -15.35 -41.45 -9.63
C LEU A 299 -15.40 -42.14 -10.99
N ALA A 300 -15.82 -41.42 -12.03
CA ALA A 300 -15.91 -41.93 -13.40
C ALA A 300 -14.61 -41.73 -14.21
N THR A 301 -13.45 -41.56 -13.55
CA THR A 301 -12.14 -41.47 -14.20
C THR A 301 -11.22 -42.57 -13.67
N SER A 302 -10.29 -43.05 -14.51
CA SER A 302 -9.31 -44.06 -14.12
C SER A 302 -7.91 -43.68 -14.56
N ARG A 303 -6.92 -44.02 -13.73
CA ARG A 303 -5.48 -43.88 -14.06
C ARG A 303 -4.86 -45.21 -14.51
N LYS A 304 -5.66 -46.28 -14.64
CA LYS A 304 -5.18 -47.61 -15.04
C LYS A 304 -4.84 -47.61 -16.52
N ARG A 305 -3.71 -48.24 -16.86
CA ARG A 305 -3.20 -48.30 -18.24
C ARG A 305 -3.78 -49.44 -19.08
N LYS A 306 -4.35 -50.46 -18.44
CA LYS A 306 -4.96 -51.60 -19.12
C LYS A 306 -6.43 -51.29 -19.46
N PRO A 307 -6.86 -51.38 -20.74
CA PRO A 307 -8.21 -51.00 -21.16
C PRO A 307 -9.34 -51.68 -20.37
N ALA A 308 -9.24 -52.99 -20.14
CA ALA A 308 -10.27 -53.73 -19.41
C ALA A 308 -10.41 -53.31 -17.93
N GLU A 309 -9.29 -52.97 -17.27
CA GLU A 309 -9.31 -52.49 -15.88
C GLU A 309 -9.76 -51.02 -15.81
N HIS A 310 -9.36 -50.21 -16.78
CA HIS A 310 -9.78 -48.82 -16.92
C HIS A 310 -11.30 -48.71 -17.10
N ASP A 311 -11.85 -49.44 -18.08
CA ASP A 311 -13.27 -49.35 -18.42
C ASP A 311 -14.16 -49.91 -17.31
N ALA A 312 -13.71 -50.95 -16.62
CA ALA A 312 -14.40 -51.50 -15.45
C ALA A 312 -14.44 -50.48 -14.29
N GLU A 313 -13.35 -49.79 -14.00
CA GLU A 313 -13.28 -48.78 -12.94
C GLU A 313 -14.16 -47.56 -13.27
N VAL A 314 -14.15 -47.09 -14.52
CA VAL A 314 -15.02 -46.00 -14.98
C VAL A 314 -16.51 -46.39 -14.92
N ALA A 315 -16.86 -47.60 -15.34
CA ALA A 315 -18.24 -48.09 -15.29
C ALA A 315 -18.77 -48.20 -13.86
N GLU A 316 -17.97 -48.76 -12.94
CA GLU A 316 -18.33 -48.84 -11.52
C GLU A 316 -18.44 -47.43 -10.90
N GLY A 317 -17.53 -46.52 -11.27
CA GLY A 317 -17.58 -45.12 -10.88
C GLY A 317 -18.86 -44.41 -11.29
N LYS A 318 -19.30 -44.57 -12.55
CA LYS A 318 -20.57 -44.02 -13.05
C LYS A 318 -21.78 -44.59 -12.30
N LYS A 319 -21.77 -45.90 -12.04
CA LYS A 319 -22.81 -46.56 -11.25
C LYS A 319 -22.87 -46.00 -9.83
N GLN A 320 -21.72 -45.76 -9.21
CA GLN A 320 -21.65 -45.14 -7.88
C GLN A 320 -22.16 -43.69 -7.89
N GLN A 321 -21.86 -42.90 -8.93
CA GLN A 321 -22.41 -41.56 -9.11
C GLN A 321 -23.94 -41.55 -9.21
N GLU A 322 -24.50 -42.39 -10.08
CA GLU A 322 -25.96 -42.49 -10.26
C GLU A 322 -26.66 -42.93 -8.99
N ALA A 323 -26.12 -43.95 -8.32
CA ALA A 323 -26.68 -44.44 -7.06
C ALA A 323 -26.61 -43.37 -5.96
N ALA A 324 -25.52 -42.61 -5.87
CA ALA A 324 -25.40 -41.53 -4.90
C ALA A 324 -26.41 -40.40 -5.15
N LEU A 325 -26.58 -39.96 -6.41
CA LEU A 325 -27.57 -38.93 -6.76
C LEU A 325 -29.00 -39.42 -6.51
N ALA A 326 -29.30 -40.68 -6.84
CA ALA A 326 -30.61 -41.29 -6.56
C ALA A 326 -30.89 -41.34 -5.05
N ALA A 327 -29.89 -41.70 -4.23
CA ALA A 327 -30.02 -41.72 -2.78
C ALA A 327 -30.31 -40.31 -2.22
N VAL A 328 -29.57 -39.29 -2.68
CA VAL A 328 -29.78 -37.89 -2.28
C VAL A 328 -31.17 -37.39 -2.68
N ALA A 329 -31.65 -37.76 -3.88
CA ALA A 329 -32.96 -37.37 -4.38
C ALA A 329 -34.14 -37.97 -3.59
N THR A 330 -33.89 -38.93 -2.69
CA THR A 330 -34.93 -39.44 -1.76
C THR A 330 -35.20 -38.50 -0.57
N LEU A 331 -34.34 -37.51 -0.35
CA LEU A 331 -34.50 -36.51 0.69
C LEU A 331 -35.50 -35.45 0.26
N ASP A 332 -36.22 -34.85 1.22
CA ASP A 332 -37.15 -33.76 0.94
C ASP A 332 -36.39 -32.50 0.51
N GLY A 333 -36.49 -32.18 -0.78
CA GLY A 333 -35.85 -31.02 -1.39
C GLY A 333 -36.44 -29.67 -0.98
N ALA A 334 -37.61 -29.63 -0.31
CA ALA A 334 -38.21 -28.40 0.18
C ALA A 334 -37.67 -27.98 1.57
N VAL A 335 -37.05 -28.89 2.31
CA VAL A 335 -36.57 -28.62 3.67
C VAL A 335 -35.14 -28.08 3.64
N LEU A 336 -34.94 -26.90 4.22
CA LEU A 336 -33.65 -26.29 4.42
C LEU A 336 -33.10 -26.63 5.80
N TYR A 337 -31.96 -27.31 5.86
CA TYR A 337 -31.28 -27.66 7.10
C TYR A 337 -30.17 -26.68 7.40
N LYS A 338 -30.13 -26.14 8.61
CA LYS A 338 -29.10 -25.18 9.06
C LYS A 338 -28.01 -25.79 9.94
N ASN A 339 -28.12 -27.09 10.25
CA ASN A 339 -27.14 -27.82 11.05
C ASN A 339 -26.49 -28.94 10.22
N ARG A 340 -25.17 -28.87 10.05
CA ARG A 340 -24.42 -29.86 9.26
C ARG A 340 -24.49 -31.27 9.84
N ALA A 341 -24.46 -31.41 11.16
CA ALA A 341 -24.45 -32.72 11.82
C ALA A 341 -25.80 -33.43 11.64
N GLU A 342 -26.91 -32.69 11.74
CA GLU A 342 -28.25 -33.20 11.46
C GLU A 342 -28.40 -33.65 10.01
N PHE A 343 -28.03 -32.78 9.06
CA PHE A 343 -28.09 -33.11 7.63
C PHE A 343 -27.18 -34.29 7.26
N SER A 344 -25.98 -34.36 7.83
CA SER A 344 -25.05 -35.46 7.59
C SER A 344 -25.59 -36.81 8.09
N LYS A 345 -26.31 -36.84 9.23
CA LYS A 345 -27.00 -38.05 9.71
C LYS A 345 -28.10 -38.49 8.75
N LEU A 346 -28.88 -37.54 8.23
CA LEU A 346 -29.93 -37.80 7.24
C LEU A 346 -29.32 -38.38 5.95
N LEU A 347 -28.26 -37.77 5.46
CA LEU A 347 -27.53 -38.19 4.25
C LEU A 347 -26.93 -39.59 4.41
N HIS A 348 -26.29 -39.89 5.54
CA HIS A 348 -25.80 -41.24 5.83
C HIS A 348 -26.92 -42.29 5.86
N LYS A 349 -28.09 -41.95 6.41
CA LYS A 349 -29.25 -42.85 6.42
C LYS A 349 -29.75 -43.13 4.99
N ALA A 350 -29.77 -42.11 4.12
CA ALA A 350 -30.13 -42.27 2.71
C ALA A 350 -29.14 -43.18 1.97
N PHE A 351 -27.83 -42.97 2.12
CA PHE A 351 -26.81 -43.84 1.51
C PHE A 351 -26.88 -45.28 2.02
N LYS A 352 -27.06 -45.47 3.33
CA LYS A 352 -27.23 -46.81 3.91
C LYS A 352 -28.46 -47.53 3.36
N LYS A 353 -29.58 -46.82 3.18
CA LYS A 353 -30.81 -47.38 2.58
C LYS A 353 -30.62 -47.76 1.11
N ALA A 354 -29.75 -47.04 0.39
CA ALA A 354 -29.36 -47.35 -0.98
C ALA A 354 -28.27 -48.42 -1.09
N GLY A 355 -27.77 -48.96 0.03
CA GLY A 355 -26.71 -49.98 0.05
C GLY A 355 -25.33 -49.44 -0.35
N LEU A 356 -25.11 -48.13 -0.24
CA LEU A 356 -23.85 -47.47 -0.64
C LEU A 356 -22.92 -47.29 0.56
N ASP A 357 -21.70 -47.80 0.43
CA ASP A 357 -20.59 -47.47 1.32
C ASP A 357 -19.85 -46.23 0.79
N VAL A 358 -20.15 -45.07 1.37
CA VAL A 358 -19.63 -43.78 0.92
C VAL A 358 -18.41 -43.38 1.74
N LYS A 359 -17.24 -43.38 1.09
CA LYS A 359 -15.99 -42.92 1.70
C LYS A 359 -15.99 -41.39 1.88
N ALA A 360 -15.18 -40.91 2.83
CA ALA A 360 -15.10 -39.49 3.19
C ALA A 360 -14.93 -38.50 2.02
N PRO A 361 -14.12 -38.77 0.97
CA PRO A 361 -13.99 -37.84 -0.17
C PRO A 361 -15.30 -37.65 -0.94
N LEU A 362 -16.06 -38.72 -1.17
CA LEU A 362 -17.34 -38.68 -1.86
C LEU A 362 -18.40 -38.00 -0.99
N LEU A 363 -18.43 -38.30 0.31
CA LEU A 363 -19.33 -37.64 1.25
C LEU A 363 -19.09 -36.12 1.28
N LYS A 364 -17.83 -35.68 1.34
CA LYS A 364 -17.46 -34.26 1.32
C LYS A 364 -17.89 -33.58 0.02
N ALA A 365 -17.73 -34.25 -1.11
CA ALA A 365 -18.18 -33.74 -2.41
C ALA A 365 -19.71 -33.57 -2.45
N VAL A 366 -20.46 -34.59 -2.02
CA VAL A 366 -21.93 -34.51 -1.98
C VAL A 366 -22.39 -33.39 -1.04
N LEU A 367 -21.82 -33.30 0.17
CA LEU A 367 -22.14 -32.23 1.11
C LEU A 367 -21.86 -30.84 0.52
N ALA A 368 -20.72 -30.66 -0.14
CA ALA A 368 -20.35 -29.38 -0.77
C ALA A 368 -21.35 -28.98 -1.87
N GLY A 369 -21.78 -29.90 -2.73
CA GLY A 369 -22.78 -29.60 -3.77
C GLY A 369 -24.16 -29.21 -3.21
N LEU A 370 -24.52 -29.78 -2.06
CA LEU A 370 -25.81 -29.55 -1.37
C LEU A 370 -25.80 -28.34 -0.44
N SER A 371 -24.64 -27.75 -0.19
CA SER A 371 -24.47 -26.64 0.75
C SER A 371 -24.44 -25.28 0.08
N GLU A 372 -24.88 -24.24 0.81
CA GLU A 372 -24.63 -22.83 0.52
C GLU A 372 -24.26 -22.10 1.81
N LYS A 373 -23.53 -20.99 1.69
CA LYS A 373 -23.21 -20.14 2.83
C LYS A 373 -24.45 -19.44 3.34
N ASP A 374 -24.60 -19.44 4.66
CA ASP A 374 -25.77 -18.86 5.34
C ASP A 374 -25.36 -18.39 6.73
N GLU A 375 -25.29 -17.08 6.95
CA GLU A 375 -24.88 -16.50 8.24
C GLU A 375 -25.83 -16.84 9.39
N THR A 376 -27.07 -17.24 9.07
CA THR A 376 -28.07 -17.64 10.07
C THR A 376 -28.01 -19.12 10.42
N ALA A 377 -27.12 -19.88 9.78
CA ALA A 377 -26.92 -21.30 10.05
C ALA A 377 -25.98 -21.55 11.24
N ASP A 378 -25.98 -22.79 11.72
CA ASP A 378 -25.09 -23.18 12.81
C ASP A 378 -23.63 -23.23 12.34
N ILE A 379 -22.71 -23.01 13.28
CA ILE A 379 -21.27 -23.09 13.02
C ILE A 379 -20.91 -24.52 12.62
N CYS A 380 -20.22 -24.66 11.50
CA CYS A 380 -19.60 -25.91 11.09
C CYS A 380 -18.36 -26.16 11.93
N THR A 381 -18.29 -27.31 12.60
CA THR A 381 -17.17 -27.69 13.46
C THR A 381 -16.45 -28.94 12.98
N ASP A 382 -15.12 -28.97 13.12
CA ASP A 382 -14.31 -30.15 12.85
C ASP A 382 -14.68 -31.33 13.79
N ALA A 383 -14.01 -32.46 13.62
CA ALA A 383 -14.26 -33.66 14.45
C ALA A 383 -13.95 -33.47 15.95
N LYS A 384 -13.22 -32.40 16.32
CA LYS A 384 -12.89 -32.04 17.70
C LYS A 384 -13.84 -30.99 18.28
N GLY A 385 -14.79 -30.50 17.50
CA GLY A 385 -15.71 -29.44 17.90
C GLY A 385 -15.17 -28.03 17.70
N ASN A 386 -13.99 -27.85 17.09
CA ASN A 386 -13.47 -26.53 16.79
C ASN A 386 -14.19 -25.95 15.56
N PRO A 387 -14.53 -24.64 15.55
CA PRO A 387 -15.06 -23.99 14.36
C PRO A 387 -14.14 -24.16 13.14
N GLU A 388 -14.72 -24.51 12.00
CA GLU A 388 -14.00 -24.51 10.73
C GLU A 388 -13.97 -23.09 10.16
N PRO A 389 -12.84 -22.63 9.59
CA PRO A 389 -12.74 -21.29 9.03
C PRO A 389 -13.50 -21.16 7.71
N ASP A 390 -14.22 -20.05 7.53
CA ASP A 390 -14.68 -19.58 6.23
C ASP A 390 -13.55 -18.82 5.53
N THR A 391 -12.99 -19.40 4.48
CA THR A 391 -11.88 -18.79 3.74
C THR A 391 -12.24 -17.49 3.03
N ASP A 392 -13.52 -17.24 2.73
CA ASP A 392 -13.96 -16.03 2.03
C ASP A 392 -14.18 -14.87 3.01
N LEU A 393 -14.35 -15.18 4.30
CA LEU A 393 -14.48 -14.21 5.37
C LEU A 393 -13.18 -14.05 6.18
N ARG A 394 -12.12 -14.78 5.81
CA ARG A 394 -10.79 -14.65 6.40
C ARG A 394 -10.24 -13.26 6.14
N ASP A 395 -9.66 -12.68 7.17
CA ASP A 395 -9.03 -11.37 7.11
C ASP A 395 -7.64 -11.40 7.73
N THR A 396 -6.88 -10.32 7.54
CA THR A 396 -5.61 -10.12 8.22
C THR A 396 -5.55 -8.73 8.83
N GLU A 397 -4.98 -8.66 10.03
CA GLU A 397 -4.70 -7.41 10.74
C GLU A 397 -3.19 -7.19 10.82
N GLN A 398 -2.76 -5.94 10.65
CA GLN A 398 -1.39 -5.52 10.94
C GLN A 398 -1.39 -4.73 12.24
N ILE A 399 -0.81 -5.31 13.28
CA ILE A 399 -0.82 -4.77 14.64
C ILE A 399 0.60 -4.32 14.96
N PRO A 400 0.85 -3.09 15.46
CA PRO A 400 2.17 -2.67 15.88
C PRO A 400 2.82 -3.70 16.81
N PHE A 401 4.13 -3.94 16.67
CA PHE A 401 4.79 -5.02 17.43
C PHE A 401 4.70 -4.84 18.96
N LYS A 402 4.63 -3.58 19.41
CA LYS A 402 4.52 -3.20 20.83
C LYS A 402 3.10 -3.36 21.40
N ASP A 403 2.09 -3.55 20.54
CA ASP A 403 0.70 -3.69 20.96
C ASP A 403 0.38 -5.16 21.31
N ASP A 404 -0.48 -5.34 22.32
CA ASP A 404 -1.01 -6.66 22.68
C ASP A 404 -2.08 -7.11 21.66
N ILE A 405 -1.85 -8.25 21.02
CA ILE A 405 -2.73 -8.78 19.97
C ILE A 405 -4.14 -9.04 20.51
N ALA A 406 -4.27 -9.62 21.71
CA ALA A 406 -5.57 -9.97 22.27
C ALA A 406 -6.39 -8.72 22.60
N ALA A 407 -5.77 -7.70 23.20
CA ALA A 407 -6.38 -6.41 23.47
C ALA A 407 -6.79 -5.68 22.18
N TYR A 408 -5.94 -5.70 21.14
CA TYR A 408 -6.29 -5.15 19.83
C TYR A 408 -7.50 -5.88 19.23
N VAL A 409 -7.51 -7.21 19.22
CA VAL A 409 -8.62 -8.00 18.67
C VAL A 409 -9.92 -7.75 19.44
N GLN A 410 -9.86 -7.65 20.77
CA GLN A 410 -11.01 -7.36 21.61
C GLN A 410 -11.61 -5.98 21.33
N ARG A 411 -10.76 -4.99 21.04
CA ARG A 411 -11.17 -3.60 20.79
C ARG A 411 -11.61 -3.39 19.34
N GLU A 412 -10.82 -3.88 18.41
CA GLU A 412 -10.97 -3.56 16.99
C GLU A 412 -11.77 -4.60 16.24
N VAL A 413 -11.70 -5.89 16.58
CA VAL A 413 -12.26 -7.01 15.78
C VAL A 413 -13.58 -7.54 16.32
N LEU A 414 -13.60 -7.99 17.58
CA LEU A 414 -14.76 -8.68 18.17
C LEU A 414 -16.06 -7.85 18.22
N PRO A 415 -16.05 -6.51 18.33
CA PRO A 415 -17.29 -5.73 18.25
C PRO A 415 -18.01 -5.85 16.90
N TYR A 416 -17.29 -6.17 15.83
CA TYR A 416 -17.84 -6.29 14.47
C TYR A 416 -17.94 -7.74 14.00
N ALA A 417 -17.10 -8.63 14.53
CA ALA A 417 -17.15 -10.07 14.28
C ALA A 417 -17.04 -10.84 15.61
N PRO A 418 -18.14 -10.97 16.38
CA PRO A 418 -18.11 -11.51 17.75
C PRO A 418 -17.64 -12.96 17.88
N ASP A 419 -17.68 -13.70 16.77
CA ASP A 419 -17.33 -15.11 16.65
C ASP A 419 -15.99 -15.33 15.93
N ALA A 420 -15.26 -14.26 15.62
CA ALA A 420 -13.94 -14.34 15.01
C ALA A 420 -12.89 -14.82 16.01
N TRP A 421 -11.85 -15.47 15.52
CA TRP A 421 -10.68 -15.84 16.31
C TRP A 421 -9.38 -15.63 15.55
N VAL A 422 -8.28 -15.56 16.28
CA VAL A 422 -6.94 -15.46 15.71
C VAL A 422 -6.39 -16.86 15.43
N ASP A 423 -5.90 -17.08 14.22
CA ASP A 423 -5.06 -18.24 13.92
C ASP A 423 -3.59 -17.92 14.26
N GLU A 424 -3.20 -18.26 15.49
CA GLU A 424 -1.85 -18.05 16.00
C GLU A 424 -0.77 -18.73 15.13
N SER A 425 -1.10 -19.86 14.48
CA SER A 425 -0.16 -20.59 13.63
C SER A 425 0.22 -19.83 12.35
N LYS A 426 -0.61 -18.86 11.95
CA LYS A 426 -0.39 -17.98 10.80
C LYS A 426 0.09 -16.59 11.19
N THR A 427 0.31 -16.34 12.48
CA THR A 427 0.80 -15.04 12.95
C THR A 427 2.28 -14.89 12.61
N LYS A 428 2.63 -13.80 11.93
CA LYS A 428 3.99 -13.55 11.46
C LYS A 428 4.45 -12.16 11.86
N LYS A 429 5.72 -12.04 12.23
CA LYS A 429 6.38 -10.74 12.40
C LYS A 429 6.78 -10.19 11.03
N GLY A 430 6.45 -8.95 10.74
CA GLY A 430 6.86 -8.23 9.53
C GLY A 430 7.55 -6.92 9.88
N TYR A 431 8.26 -6.35 8.90
CA TYR A 431 8.89 -5.04 9.02
C TYR A 431 8.51 -4.16 7.84
N GLU A 432 8.16 -2.91 8.13
CA GLU A 432 7.85 -1.87 7.16
C GLU A 432 8.28 -0.50 7.70
N ILE A 433 8.78 0.35 6.82
CA ILE A 433 9.20 1.71 7.13
C ILE A 433 8.24 2.66 6.39
N PRO A 434 7.09 3.02 6.98
CA PRO A 434 6.10 3.88 6.34
C PRO A 434 6.56 5.36 6.40
N PHE A 435 7.65 5.67 5.71
CA PHE A 435 8.38 6.94 5.80
C PHE A 435 7.45 8.15 5.66
N ALA A 436 6.62 8.16 4.61
CA ALA A 436 5.70 9.26 4.32
C ALA A 436 4.70 9.51 5.47
N ARG A 437 4.23 8.46 6.15
CA ARG A 437 3.29 8.58 7.28
C ARG A 437 3.89 9.41 8.41
N PHE A 438 5.20 9.31 8.63
CA PHE A 438 5.85 10.03 9.72
C PHE A 438 6.07 11.51 9.41
N PHE A 439 6.17 11.94 8.16
CA PHE A 439 6.42 13.36 7.81
C PHE A 439 5.23 14.04 7.14
N SER A 440 4.10 13.35 7.00
CA SER A 440 2.87 13.94 6.50
C SER A 440 2.30 14.90 7.53
N SER A 441 2.36 16.20 7.24
CA SER A 441 1.53 17.21 7.88
C SER A 441 0.25 17.37 7.04
N PHE A 442 -0.89 17.40 7.71
CA PHE A 442 -2.15 17.70 7.05
C PHE A 442 -2.18 19.20 6.78
N GLU A 443 -2.36 19.62 5.53
CA GLU A 443 -2.50 21.04 5.21
C GLU A 443 -3.72 21.58 5.95
N GLU A 444 -3.48 22.48 6.92
CA GLU A 444 -4.52 23.34 7.46
C GLU A 444 -4.95 24.30 6.34
N LEU A 445 -5.94 23.86 5.56
CA LEU A 445 -6.72 24.77 4.73
C LEU A 445 -7.33 25.80 5.70
N GLY A 446 -6.77 27.02 5.71
CA GLY A 446 -7.05 28.04 6.72
C GLY A 446 -8.52 28.45 6.89
N ASN A 447 -8.78 29.54 7.61
CA ASN A 447 -10.14 29.90 8.03
C ASN A 447 -11.08 30.29 6.85
N ALA A 448 -12.16 29.52 6.67
CA ALA A 448 -13.21 29.76 5.67
C ALA A 448 -13.84 31.16 5.77
N ASP A 449 -14.15 31.66 6.97
CA ASP A 449 -14.70 33.00 7.19
C ASP A 449 -13.71 34.10 6.78
N GLY A 450 -12.41 33.85 6.99
CA GLY A 450 -11.34 34.74 6.56
C GLY A 450 -11.26 34.82 5.04
N THR A 451 -11.34 33.67 4.36
CA THR A 451 -11.37 33.59 2.90
C THR A 451 -12.63 34.24 2.33
N LEU A 452 -13.80 34.03 2.94
CA LEU A 452 -15.06 34.66 2.55
C LEU A 452 -14.99 36.19 2.65
N ARG A 453 -14.44 36.74 3.74
CA ARG A 453 -14.22 38.19 3.87
C ARG A 453 -13.33 38.75 2.77
N LYS A 454 -12.28 38.03 2.39
CA LYS A 454 -11.39 38.44 1.29
C LYS A 454 -12.12 38.38 -0.07
N ILE A 455 -12.92 37.33 -0.33
CA ILE A 455 -13.76 37.23 -1.55
C ILE A 455 -14.73 38.42 -1.65
N GLN A 456 -15.39 38.77 -0.54
CA GLN A 456 -16.31 39.91 -0.48
C GLN A 456 -15.60 41.24 -0.73
N SER A 457 -14.43 41.46 -0.11
CA SER A 457 -13.62 42.65 -0.33
C SER A 457 -13.13 42.76 -1.79
N LEU A 458 -12.68 41.66 -2.38
CA LEU A 458 -12.27 41.62 -3.79
C LEU A 458 -13.45 41.87 -4.73
N GLY A 459 -14.63 41.30 -4.44
CA GLY A 459 -15.85 41.55 -5.21
C GLY A 459 -16.28 43.02 -5.19
N GLN A 460 -16.15 43.70 -4.05
CA GLN A 460 -16.39 45.15 -3.97
C GLN A 460 -15.38 45.95 -4.82
N LYS A 461 -14.09 45.56 -4.82
CA LYS A 461 -13.07 46.18 -5.67
C LYS A 461 -13.38 46.01 -7.16
N ILE A 462 -13.74 44.80 -7.57
CA ILE A 462 -14.14 44.48 -8.94
C ILE A 462 -15.35 45.32 -9.35
N GLN A 463 -16.38 45.43 -8.51
CA GLN A 463 -17.57 46.23 -8.80
C GLN A 463 -17.25 47.73 -8.96
N ILE A 464 -16.37 48.27 -8.12
CA ILE A 464 -15.90 49.67 -8.24
C ILE A 464 -15.12 49.86 -9.54
N ALA A 465 -14.22 48.92 -9.88
CA ALA A 465 -13.44 48.97 -11.10
C ALA A 465 -14.31 48.89 -12.37
N ILE A 466 -15.35 48.04 -12.37
CA ILE A 466 -16.34 47.96 -13.45
C ILE A 466 -17.08 49.28 -13.62
N ASN A 467 -17.56 49.88 -12.53
CA ASN A 467 -18.27 51.16 -12.62
C ASN A 467 -17.36 52.27 -13.18
N GLY A 468 -16.07 52.28 -12.84
CA GLY A 468 -15.09 53.24 -13.36
C GLY A 468 -14.67 53.02 -14.82
N LEU A 469 -14.87 51.82 -15.38
CA LEU A 469 -14.59 51.53 -16.81
C LEU A 469 -15.56 52.25 -17.75
N PHE A 470 -16.79 52.55 -17.29
CA PHE A 470 -17.77 53.27 -18.09
C PHE A 470 -17.53 54.80 -18.15
N ASP A 471 -16.57 55.31 -17.36
CA ASP A 471 -16.27 56.74 -17.27
C ASP A 471 -15.02 57.18 -18.07
N GLN A 472 -14.08 56.27 -18.41
CA GLN A 472 -12.87 56.60 -19.18
C GLN A 472 -12.47 55.49 -20.19
N GLU A 473 -12.27 55.88 -21.46
CA GLU A 473 -11.70 55.03 -22.54
C GLU A 473 -10.23 54.65 -22.25
N LYS A 474 -9.97 53.53 -21.56
CA LYS A 474 -8.64 52.90 -21.51
C LYS A 474 -8.70 51.37 -21.41
N ASP A 475 -8.14 50.69 -22.40
CA ASP A 475 -7.95 49.23 -22.45
C ASP A 475 -7.04 48.66 -21.32
N SER A 476 -6.20 49.48 -20.68
CA SER A 476 -5.23 49.02 -19.68
C SER A 476 -5.83 48.55 -18.34
N ASN A 477 -7.13 48.73 -18.11
CA ASN A 477 -7.83 48.30 -16.88
C ASN A 477 -8.51 46.93 -17.01
N ILE A 478 -8.65 46.38 -18.23
CA ILE A 478 -9.39 45.12 -18.45
C ILE A 478 -8.55 43.91 -18.00
N ASP A 479 -7.25 43.89 -18.28
CA ASP A 479 -6.37 42.78 -17.87
C ASP A 479 -6.25 42.64 -16.35
N ALA A 480 -6.20 43.76 -15.63
CA ALA A 480 -6.21 43.79 -14.16
C ALA A 480 -7.54 43.26 -13.61
N LEU A 481 -8.66 43.63 -14.25
CA LEU A 481 -9.99 43.14 -13.87
C LEU A 481 -10.13 41.63 -14.12
N ILE A 482 -9.63 41.12 -15.25
CA ILE A 482 -9.58 39.68 -15.55
C ILE A 482 -8.75 38.96 -14.49
N SER A 483 -7.59 39.50 -14.12
CA SER A 483 -6.75 38.94 -13.05
C SER A 483 -7.49 38.88 -11.71
N ASP A 484 -8.20 39.95 -11.33
CA ASP A 484 -8.99 40.00 -10.09
C ASP A 484 -10.16 39.00 -10.11
N PHE A 485 -10.85 38.83 -11.26
CA PHE A 485 -11.89 37.82 -11.43
C PHE A 485 -11.34 36.38 -11.31
N LEU A 486 -10.18 36.11 -11.93
CA LEU A 486 -9.51 34.81 -11.81
C LEU A 486 -9.10 34.53 -10.37
N GLN A 487 -8.56 35.53 -9.67
CA GLN A 487 -8.22 35.43 -8.25
C GLN A 487 -9.48 35.18 -7.40
N GLN A 488 -10.58 35.87 -7.67
CA GLN A 488 -11.84 35.66 -6.96
C GLN A 488 -12.37 34.23 -7.15
N ALA A 489 -12.29 33.69 -8.37
CA ALA A 489 -12.69 32.31 -8.67
C ALA A 489 -11.83 31.28 -7.91
N GLU A 490 -10.51 31.47 -7.87
CA GLU A 490 -9.59 30.61 -7.12
C GLU A 490 -9.86 30.65 -5.61
N MET A 491 -10.14 31.85 -5.08
CA MET A 491 -10.51 32.03 -3.68
C MET A 491 -11.84 31.37 -3.34
N LEU A 492 -12.82 31.42 -4.25
CA LEU A 492 -14.11 30.76 -4.08
C LEU A 492 -13.97 29.24 -4.01
N GLU A 493 -13.15 28.64 -4.89
CA GLU A 493 -12.81 27.22 -4.83
C GLU A 493 -12.11 26.86 -3.51
N THR A 494 -11.20 27.72 -3.04
CA THR A 494 -10.51 27.54 -1.75
C THR A 494 -11.50 27.60 -0.58
N TYR A 495 -12.43 28.56 -0.60
CA TYR A 495 -13.48 28.70 0.41
C TYR A 495 -14.38 27.46 0.46
N LYS A 496 -14.85 26.96 -0.70
CA LYS A 496 -15.68 25.74 -0.76
C LYS A 496 -14.97 24.53 -0.13
N ARG A 497 -13.66 24.37 -0.37
CA ARG A 497 -12.85 23.29 0.24
C ARG A 497 -12.73 23.44 1.76
N GLN A 498 -12.37 24.63 2.24
CA GLN A 498 -12.27 24.94 3.66
C GLN A 498 -13.60 24.72 4.39
N LEU A 499 -14.70 25.12 3.75
CA LEU A 499 -16.05 24.98 4.29
C LEU A 499 -16.43 23.51 4.49
N ILE A 500 -16.26 22.67 3.46
CA ILE A 500 -16.57 21.24 3.54
C ILE A 500 -15.72 20.59 4.63
N ILE A 501 -14.42 20.88 4.67
CA ILE A 501 -13.52 20.34 5.70
C ILE A 501 -13.97 20.73 7.10
N ASN A 502 -14.12 22.02 7.38
CA ASN A 502 -14.38 22.50 8.74
C ASN A 502 -15.70 21.93 9.26
N ILE A 503 -16.75 21.95 8.45
CA ILE A 503 -18.09 21.56 8.89
C ILE A 503 -18.21 20.04 9.07
N THR A 504 -17.57 19.26 8.20
CA THR A 504 -17.61 17.78 8.32
C THR A 504 -16.67 17.24 9.39
N THR A 505 -15.73 18.05 9.90
CA THR A 505 -14.80 17.63 10.96
C THR A 505 -15.06 18.26 12.33
N HIS A 506 -15.66 19.46 12.39
CA HIS A 506 -15.90 20.20 13.63
C HIS A 506 -17.38 20.58 13.84
N GLY A 507 -18.27 20.31 12.86
CA GLY A 507 -19.68 20.67 12.94
C GLY A 507 -19.98 22.13 12.61
N LEU A 508 -21.25 22.52 12.82
CA LEU A 508 -21.74 23.88 12.53
C LEU A 508 -21.70 24.82 13.75
N ASP A 509 -21.67 24.27 14.96
CA ASP A 509 -21.79 25.01 16.21
C ASP A 509 -20.47 24.97 16.99
N THR A 510 -19.84 26.13 17.14
CA THR A 510 -18.58 26.30 17.87
C THR A 510 -18.76 26.38 19.39
N ALA A 511 -20.01 26.38 19.89
CA ALA A 511 -20.33 26.43 21.31
C ALA A 511 -20.49 25.05 21.97
N LEU A 512 -20.45 23.96 21.18
CA LEU A 512 -20.49 22.61 21.72
C LEU A 512 -19.20 22.27 22.46
N SER A 513 -19.30 21.56 23.58
CA SER A 513 -18.12 21.01 24.25
C SER A 513 -17.42 20.04 23.29
N CYS A 514 -16.09 20.13 23.18
CA CYS A 514 -15.28 19.27 22.34
C CYS A 514 -14.60 18.15 23.14
N LYS A 515 -14.29 17.05 22.44
CA LYS A 515 -13.42 15.97 22.90
C LYS A 515 -12.37 15.65 21.84
N SER A 516 -11.26 15.04 22.25
CA SER A 516 -10.29 14.52 21.28
C SER A 516 -10.95 13.43 20.41
N SER A 517 -10.72 13.49 19.11
CA SER A 517 -11.18 12.46 18.17
C SER A 517 -10.30 11.20 18.20
N GLY A 518 -9.07 11.29 18.71
CA GLY A 518 -8.04 10.26 18.55
C GLY A 518 -7.49 10.15 17.11
N ILE A 519 -7.79 11.11 16.24
CA ILE A 519 -7.37 11.14 14.84
C ILE A 519 -6.50 12.39 14.60
N ASP A 520 -5.22 12.19 14.28
CA ASP A 520 -4.23 13.26 14.18
C ASP A 520 -4.62 14.39 13.20
N TRP A 521 -5.28 14.06 12.08
CA TRP A 521 -5.69 15.05 11.06
C TRP A 521 -7.02 15.74 11.32
N VAL A 522 -7.75 15.30 12.34
CA VAL A 522 -9.04 15.89 12.73
C VAL A 522 -8.85 16.74 13.97
N GLY A 523 -8.11 16.25 14.97
CA GLY A 523 -7.92 16.94 16.24
C GLY A 523 -9.13 16.75 17.15
N GLU A 524 -9.83 17.82 17.48
CA GLU A 524 -11.01 17.78 18.36
C GLU A 524 -12.32 17.68 17.56
N ILE A 525 -13.31 16.99 18.12
CA ILE A 525 -14.66 16.84 17.57
C ILE A 525 -15.70 17.17 18.65
N PRO A 526 -16.94 17.55 18.28
CA PRO A 526 -18.01 17.73 19.26
C PRO A 526 -18.23 16.48 20.12
N CYS A 527 -18.53 16.67 21.41
CA CYS A 527 -18.61 15.57 22.39
C CYS A 527 -19.63 14.48 22.04
N ASP A 528 -20.70 14.84 21.34
CA ASP A 528 -21.80 13.95 20.91
C ASP A 528 -21.49 13.18 19.61
N TRP A 529 -20.33 13.41 18.98
CA TRP A 529 -19.90 12.67 17.80
C TRP A 529 -19.17 11.39 18.20
N GLU A 530 -19.31 10.34 17.41
CA GLU A 530 -18.59 9.08 17.61
C GLU A 530 -17.60 8.83 16.46
N VAL A 531 -16.64 7.94 16.69
CA VAL A 531 -15.65 7.53 15.68
C VAL A 531 -15.74 6.02 15.51
N PHE A 532 -15.93 5.57 14.27
CA PHE A 532 -16.00 4.15 13.93
C PHE A 532 -15.05 3.82 12.78
N PRO A 533 -14.46 2.62 12.70
CA PRO A 533 -13.71 2.20 11.52
C PRO A 533 -14.67 2.07 10.33
N LEU A 534 -14.18 2.36 9.12
CA LEU A 534 -14.96 2.33 7.88
C LEU A 534 -15.79 1.05 7.72
N ARG A 535 -15.23 -0.11 8.04
CA ARG A 535 -15.92 -1.41 7.92
C ARG A 535 -17.17 -1.57 8.77
N ALA A 536 -17.31 -0.76 9.82
CA ALA A 536 -18.52 -0.72 10.64
C ALA A 536 -19.66 0.05 9.97
N ILE A 537 -19.34 0.86 8.96
CA ILE A 537 -20.21 1.87 8.36
C ILE A 537 -20.55 1.54 6.90
N ALA A 538 -19.54 1.11 6.14
CA ALA A 538 -19.65 0.84 4.72
C ALA A 538 -18.81 -0.37 4.29
N HIS A 539 -19.30 -1.10 3.29
CA HIS A 539 -18.60 -2.22 2.67
C HIS A 539 -18.29 -1.93 1.20
N GLU A 540 -17.35 -2.69 0.62
CA GLU A 540 -17.03 -2.62 -0.81
C GLU A 540 -18.14 -3.24 -1.67
N ASN A 541 -18.53 -2.53 -2.72
CA ASN A 541 -19.43 -3.05 -3.75
C ASN A 541 -18.71 -4.09 -4.61
N ASN A 542 -19.31 -5.28 -4.69
CA ASN A 542 -18.81 -6.38 -5.52
C ASN A 542 -19.75 -6.74 -6.67
N THR A 543 -20.79 -5.94 -6.92
CA THR A 543 -21.80 -6.19 -7.97
C THR A 543 -21.17 -5.97 -9.34
N LYS A 544 -20.94 -7.05 -10.08
CA LYS A 544 -20.36 -7.02 -11.43
C LYS A 544 -21.45 -6.81 -12.48
N ASN A 545 -21.11 -6.09 -13.54
CA ASN A 545 -21.88 -5.99 -14.78
C ASN A 545 -21.66 -7.27 -15.60
N THR A 546 -22.23 -8.38 -15.14
CA THR A 546 -22.26 -9.64 -15.88
C THR A 546 -23.34 -9.61 -16.93
N GLU A 547 -23.10 -10.18 -18.11
CA GLU A 547 -24.08 -10.20 -19.23
C GLU A 547 -24.50 -8.79 -19.70
N MET A 548 -23.67 -7.77 -19.44
CA MET A 548 -23.93 -6.38 -19.84
C MET A 548 -25.29 -5.82 -19.35
N LEU A 549 -25.70 -6.16 -18.13
CA LEU A 549 -26.96 -5.71 -17.50
C LEU A 549 -27.20 -4.19 -17.53
N SER A 550 -26.14 -3.38 -17.58
CA SER A 550 -26.24 -1.93 -17.76
C SER A 550 -25.17 -1.41 -18.72
N GLU A 551 -25.55 -0.41 -19.51
CA GLU A 551 -24.68 0.32 -20.45
C GLU A 551 -24.47 1.78 -20.03
N ASN A 552 -25.12 2.27 -18.96
CA ASN A 552 -24.95 3.66 -18.54
C ASN A 552 -23.56 3.91 -17.94
N LEU A 553 -22.59 4.35 -18.76
CA LEU A 553 -21.20 4.54 -18.34
C LEU A 553 -21.02 5.80 -17.49
N LEU A 554 -20.60 5.61 -16.25
CA LEU A 554 -20.26 6.67 -15.31
C LEU A 554 -18.74 6.78 -15.12
N SER A 555 -18.27 7.99 -14.84
CA SER A 555 -16.85 8.27 -14.60
C SER A 555 -16.66 9.33 -13.52
N LEU A 556 -15.62 9.18 -12.72
CA LEU A 556 -15.21 10.19 -11.75
C LEU A 556 -14.37 11.26 -12.45
N SER A 557 -14.83 12.50 -12.41
CA SER A 557 -14.16 13.66 -12.97
C SER A 557 -14.23 14.84 -11.98
N TYR A 558 -13.06 15.33 -11.53
CA TYR A 558 -12.94 16.45 -10.60
C TYR A 558 -13.88 16.37 -9.38
N GLY A 559 -13.96 15.20 -8.76
CA GLY A 559 -14.78 14.99 -7.56
C GLY A 559 -16.28 14.78 -7.82
N ARG A 560 -16.68 14.63 -9.09
CA ARG A 560 -18.08 14.41 -9.49
C ARG A 560 -18.20 13.15 -10.34
N ILE A 561 -19.31 12.45 -10.15
CA ILE A 561 -19.71 11.37 -11.06
C ILE A 561 -20.43 12.01 -12.24
N ILE A 562 -19.90 11.76 -13.45
CA ILE A 562 -20.44 12.25 -14.70
C ILE A 562 -20.76 11.06 -15.62
N GLN A 563 -21.81 11.20 -16.41
CA GLN A 563 -22.08 10.28 -17.50
C GLN A 563 -21.06 10.49 -18.63
N LYS A 564 -20.56 9.40 -19.20
CA LYS A 564 -19.70 9.42 -20.39
C LYS A 564 -20.41 8.77 -21.56
N ASP A 565 -20.32 9.44 -22.70
CA ASP A 565 -20.82 8.90 -23.95
C ASP A 565 -19.87 7.79 -24.46
N ILE A 566 -20.42 6.60 -24.63
CA ILE A 566 -19.71 5.41 -25.11
C ILE A 566 -19.34 5.54 -26.59
N GLU A 567 -20.05 6.38 -27.36
CA GLU A 567 -19.83 6.57 -28.79
C GLU A 567 -18.74 7.62 -29.09
N THR A 568 -18.33 8.41 -28.09
CA THR A 568 -17.28 9.42 -28.28
C THR A 568 -15.89 8.80 -28.28
N ASN A 569 -15.15 8.99 -29.38
CA ASN A 569 -13.79 8.45 -29.60
C ASN A 569 -12.68 9.18 -28.79
N THR A 570 -13.04 9.82 -27.69
CA THR A 570 -12.14 10.59 -26.83
C THR A 570 -11.79 9.80 -25.57
N GLY A 571 -10.69 9.05 -25.63
CA GLY A 571 -10.14 8.28 -24.50
C GLY A 571 -9.97 6.80 -24.79
N LEU A 572 -9.33 6.08 -23.86
CA LEU A 572 -9.18 4.62 -23.93
C LEU A 572 -10.45 3.96 -23.36
N LEU A 573 -11.41 3.62 -24.22
CA LEU A 573 -12.53 2.75 -23.85
C LEU A 573 -12.11 1.28 -24.04
N PRO A 574 -12.45 0.38 -23.10
CA PRO A 574 -12.21 -1.04 -23.28
C PRO A 574 -13.14 -1.61 -24.37
N ALA A 575 -12.75 -2.73 -24.97
CA ALA A 575 -13.56 -3.43 -25.96
C ALA A 575 -14.88 -3.99 -25.40
N SER A 576 -14.99 -4.09 -24.07
CA SER A 576 -16.20 -4.52 -23.36
C SER A 576 -16.24 -3.89 -21.96
N PHE A 577 -17.44 -3.67 -21.44
CA PHE A 577 -17.69 -3.24 -20.07
C PHE A 577 -18.07 -4.42 -19.15
N GLU A 578 -17.93 -5.64 -19.63
CA GLU A 578 -18.06 -6.86 -18.83
C GLU A 578 -17.06 -6.80 -17.65
N GLY A 579 -17.56 -6.99 -16.42
CA GLY A 579 -16.71 -6.92 -15.22
C GLY A 579 -16.47 -5.52 -14.65
N TYR A 580 -17.02 -4.47 -15.26
CA TYR A 580 -17.29 -3.22 -14.54
C TYR A 580 -18.25 -3.46 -13.38
N GLN A 581 -18.29 -2.54 -12.43
CA GLN A 581 -19.18 -2.66 -11.28
C GLN A 581 -20.45 -1.82 -11.47
N ILE A 582 -21.60 -2.38 -11.12
CA ILE A 582 -22.87 -1.67 -11.10
C ILE A 582 -22.92 -0.83 -9.83
N VAL A 583 -23.27 0.45 -9.97
CA VAL A 583 -23.41 1.39 -8.87
C VAL A 583 -24.80 2.01 -8.86
N GLU A 584 -25.29 2.30 -7.66
CA GLU A 584 -26.63 2.85 -7.44
C GLU A 584 -26.58 4.22 -6.74
N PRO A 585 -27.65 5.04 -6.82
CA PRO A 585 -27.73 6.29 -6.08
C PRO A 585 -27.44 6.10 -4.59
N GLY A 586 -26.56 6.94 -4.03
CA GLY A 586 -26.11 6.82 -2.64
C GLY A 586 -24.74 6.16 -2.47
N TYR A 587 -24.22 5.48 -3.49
CA TYR A 587 -22.88 4.91 -3.42
C TYR A 587 -21.82 6.02 -3.46
N VAL A 588 -20.66 5.75 -2.84
CA VAL A 588 -19.50 6.65 -2.88
C VAL A 588 -18.34 5.97 -3.58
N VAL A 589 -17.85 6.57 -4.65
CA VAL A 589 -16.77 6.05 -5.48
C VAL A 589 -15.46 6.75 -5.12
N LEU A 590 -14.39 5.97 -5.01
CA LEU A 590 -13.04 6.39 -4.68
C LEU A 590 -12.05 5.94 -5.77
N ARG A 591 -11.34 6.89 -6.38
CA ARG A 591 -10.20 6.63 -7.26
C ARG A 591 -8.91 6.61 -6.45
N LEU A 592 -8.55 5.44 -5.94
CA LEU A 592 -7.36 5.24 -5.11
C LEU A 592 -6.15 4.70 -5.89
N THR A 593 -6.00 5.10 -7.15
CA THR A 593 -4.87 4.71 -8.02
C THR A 593 -3.93 5.89 -8.29
N ASP A 594 -2.64 5.62 -8.47
CA ASP A 594 -1.65 6.65 -8.84
C ASP A 594 -1.53 7.80 -7.81
N LEU A 595 -1.57 7.47 -6.51
CA LEU A 595 -1.51 8.47 -5.43
C LEU A 595 -0.18 9.23 -5.42
N GLN A 596 0.93 8.63 -5.87
CA GLN A 596 2.23 9.31 -5.85
C GLN A 596 2.39 10.44 -6.87
N ASN A 597 1.68 10.38 -8.02
CA ASN A 597 1.91 11.28 -9.15
C ASN A 597 0.80 12.34 -9.27
N ASP A 598 -0.45 11.98 -8.97
CA ASP A 598 -1.60 12.87 -9.12
C ASP A 598 -2.10 13.40 -7.77
N LYS A 599 -1.51 14.51 -7.31
CA LYS A 599 -1.95 15.20 -6.09
C LYS A 599 -3.05 16.23 -6.33
N ARG A 600 -3.43 16.48 -7.59
CA ARG A 600 -4.36 17.56 -7.98
C ARG A 600 -5.80 17.07 -8.13
N SER A 601 -6.01 15.86 -8.63
CA SER A 601 -7.35 15.32 -8.84
C SER A 601 -8.07 15.08 -7.51
N LEU A 602 -9.37 15.37 -7.50
CA LEU A 602 -10.29 14.92 -6.46
C LEU A 602 -10.75 13.50 -6.80
N ARG A 603 -10.62 12.63 -5.81
CA ARG A 603 -10.69 11.17 -5.90
C ARG A 603 -11.98 10.60 -5.34
N THR A 604 -12.87 11.44 -4.84
CA THR A 604 -14.15 11.05 -4.24
C THR A 604 -15.32 11.49 -5.10
N GLY A 605 -16.33 10.65 -5.27
CA GLY A 605 -17.54 11.01 -6.02
C GLY A 605 -18.79 10.35 -5.46
N TYR A 606 -19.87 11.12 -5.36
CA TYR A 606 -21.18 10.64 -4.95
C TYR A 606 -22.01 10.23 -6.18
N VAL A 607 -22.55 9.02 -6.17
CA VAL A 607 -23.38 8.47 -7.24
C VAL A 607 -24.82 8.98 -7.07
N LYS A 608 -25.37 9.56 -8.13
CA LYS A 608 -26.74 10.12 -8.16
C LYS A 608 -27.72 9.32 -9.01
N GLU A 609 -27.20 8.45 -9.87
CA GLU A 609 -27.97 7.66 -10.82
C GLU A 609 -27.35 6.27 -10.95
N THR A 610 -28.17 5.29 -11.32
CA THR A 610 -27.68 3.92 -11.54
C THR A 610 -26.86 3.84 -12.82
N GLY A 611 -25.72 3.16 -12.77
CA GLY A 611 -24.89 2.94 -13.95
C GLY A 611 -23.73 1.99 -13.68
N ILE A 612 -22.75 2.00 -14.59
CA ILE A 612 -21.54 1.18 -14.50
C ILE A 612 -20.31 2.06 -14.35
N ILE A 613 -19.36 1.60 -13.55
CA ILE A 613 -18.08 2.28 -13.38
C ILE A 613 -16.93 1.26 -13.40
N THR A 614 -15.74 1.72 -13.72
CA THR A 614 -14.56 0.85 -13.79
C THR A 614 -14.32 0.12 -12.48
N SER A 615 -13.97 -1.17 -12.57
CA SER A 615 -13.57 -1.99 -11.42
C SER A 615 -12.23 -1.58 -10.80
N ALA A 616 -11.51 -0.66 -11.43
CA ALA A 616 -10.30 -0.05 -10.88
C ALA A 616 -10.58 0.97 -9.77
N TYR A 617 -11.83 1.42 -9.61
CA TYR A 617 -12.24 2.30 -8.51
C TYR A 617 -12.83 1.47 -7.37
N LEU A 618 -12.64 1.93 -6.15
CA LEU A 618 -13.34 1.39 -4.99
C LEU A 618 -14.72 2.04 -4.92
N SER A 619 -15.79 1.26 -4.85
CA SER A 619 -17.14 1.77 -4.61
C SER A 619 -17.62 1.30 -3.25
N LEU A 620 -18.09 2.23 -2.42
CA LEU A 620 -18.50 1.99 -1.05
C LEU A 620 -20.02 2.10 -0.93
N VAL A 621 -20.60 1.12 -0.23
CA VAL A 621 -22.03 1.04 0.09
C VAL A 621 -22.19 1.22 1.59
N VAL A 622 -22.82 2.33 1.99
CA VAL A 622 -23.20 2.56 3.39
C VAL A 622 -24.29 1.56 3.76
N HIS A 623 -24.04 0.76 4.79
CA HIS A 623 -25.02 -0.24 5.28
C HIS A 623 -25.49 0.06 6.70
N ASP A 624 -24.87 1.03 7.38
CA ASP A 624 -25.17 1.34 8.76
C ASP A 624 -26.10 2.57 8.90
N GLY A 625 -27.18 2.41 9.67
CA GLY A 625 -28.20 3.45 9.85
C GLY A 625 -27.76 4.66 10.68
N ARG A 626 -26.55 4.66 11.26
CA ARG A 626 -26.00 5.80 12.01
C ARG A 626 -25.46 6.90 11.10
N ILE A 627 -25.30 6.66 9.81
CA ILE A 627 -24.74 7.65 8.88
C ILE A 627 -25.56 7.77 7.59
N LEU A 628 -25.74 9.00 7.14
CA LEU A 628 -26.39 9.30 5.87
C LEU A 628 -25.38 9.20 4.73
N PRO A 629 -25.67 8.50 3.62
CA PRO A 629 -24.74 8.35 2.49
C PRO A 629 -24.22 9.69 1.95
N ARG A 630 -25.06 10.72 1.98
CA ARG A 630 -24.71 12.06 1.52
C ARG A 630 -23.70 12.75 2.43
N TYR A 631 -23.87 12.65 3.75
CA TYR A 631 -22.90 13.16 4.73
C TYR A 631 -21.58 12.38 4.64
N PHE A 632 -21.66 11.05 4.54
CA PHE A 632 -20.51 10.17 4.37
C PHE A 632 -19.67 10.57 3.14
N ALA A 633 -20.32 10.89 2.02
CA ALA A 633 -19.64 11.38 0.83
C ALA A 633 -18.89 12.70 1.07
N TYR A 634 -19.49 13.66 1.79
CA TYR A 634 -18.83 14.92 2.14
C TYR A 634 -17.65 14.72 3.10
N LEU A 635 -17.77 13.81 4.07
CA LEU A 635 -16.67 13.48 4.98
C LEU A 635 -15.48 12.86 4.21
N LEU A 636 -15.74 11.89 3.34
CA LEU A 636 -14.67 11.30 2.51
C LEU A 636 -14.07 12.35 1.55
N HIS A 637 -14.88 13.28 1.04
CA HIS A 637 -14.41 14.41 0.26
C HIS A 637 -13.48 15.32 1.07
N ALA A 638 -13.81 15.62 2.33
CA ALA A 638 -12.96 16.38 3.22
C ALA A 638 -11.63 15.67 3.49
N TYR A 639 -11.64 14.35 3.66
CA TYR A 639 -10.43 13.56 3.86
C TYR A 639 -9.52 13.57 2.62
N ASP A 640 -10.10 13.51 1.42
CA ASP A 640 -9.36 13.64 0.16
C ASP A 640 -8.75 15.04 -0.02
N LEU A 641 -9.49 16.08 0.35
CA LEU A 641 -9.00 17.46 0.37
C LEU A 641 -7.83 17.64 1.34
N LYS A 642 -7.90 17.02 2.53
CA LYS A 642 -6.80 16.95 3.51
C LYS A 642 -5.67 15.99 3.09
N LYS A 643 -5.77 15.36 1.93
CA LYS A 643 -4.80 14.39 1.41
C LYS A 643 -4.58 13.17 2.31
N VAL A 644 -5.57 12.83 3.14
CA VAL A 644 -5.51 11.65 4.04
C VAL A 644 -5.19 10.39 3.26
N PHE A 645 -5.86 10.16 2.13
CA PHE A 645 -5.69 8.92 1.35
C PHE A 645 -4.28 8.75 0.77
N TYR A 646 -3.53 9.84 0.59
CA TYR A 646 -2.17 9.80 0.06
C TYR A 646 -1.17 9.29 1.11
N THR A 647 -1.51 9.43 2.39
CA THR A 647 -0.69 8.96 3.52
C THR A 647 -0.87 7.47 3.80
N LEU A 648 -1.97 6.89 3.32
CA LEU A 648 -2.31 5.49 3.53
C LEU A 648 -1.64 4.55 2.51
N GLY A 649 -1.14 5.09 1.40
CA GLY A 649 -0.52 4.29 0.33
C GLY A 649 0.93 3.89 0.62
N GLY A 650 1.20 2.59 0.74
CA GLY A 650 2.53 2.02 0.49
C GLY A 650 2.71 1.74 -1.02
N GLY A 651 3.93 1.74 -1.55
CA GLY A 651 4.16 1.32 -2.96
C GLY A 651 4.98 2.27 -3.83
N VAL A 652 5.59 1.71 -4.89
CA VAL A 652 6.06 2.48 -6.08
C VAL A 652 4.87 2.89 -6.96
N ARG A 653 3.77 2.15 -6.89
CA ARG A 653 2.42 2.54 -7.34
C ARG A 653 1.51 2.42 -6.12
N GLN A 654 1.32 3.51 -5.41
CA GLN A 654 0.38 3.65 -4.31
C GLN A 654 -1.03 3.48 -4.86
N SER A 655 -1.52 2.24 -4.84
CA SER A 655 -2.91 1.88 -5.10
C SER A 655 -3.48 1.23 -3.85
N LEU A 656 -4.61 1.73 -3.35
CA LEU A 656 -5.26 1.19 -2.15
C LEU A 656 -6.45 0.30 -2.54
N LYS A 657 -6.62 -0.79 -1.79
CA LYS A 657 -7.79 -1.66 -1.81
C LYS A 657 -8.64 -1.41 -0.57
N TYR A 658 -9.86 -1.96 -0.55
CA TYR A 658 -10.72 -1.88 0.63
C TYR A 658 -10.03 -2.43 1.90
N SER A 659 -9.22 -3.49 1.79
CA SER A 659 -8.45 -4.05 2.91
C SER A 659 -7.52 -3.04 3.59
N ASP A 660 -7.01 -2.08 2.82
CA ASP A 660 -6.09 -1.05 3.31
C ASP A 660 -6.86 0.14 3.92
N PHE A 661 -8.17 0.21 3.66
CA PHE A 661 -9.04 1.34 3.94
C PHE A 661 -10.09 1.03 5.02
N LYS A 662 -10.35 -0.25 5.28
CA LYS A 662 -11.41 -0.75 6.17
C LYS A 662 -11.32 -0.23 7.62
N MET A 663 -10.13 0.20 8.05
CA MET A 663 -9.87 0.79 9.37
C MET A 663 -9.84 2.32 9.39
N LEU A 664 -10.09 2.98 8.25
CA LEU A 664 -10.15 4.44 8.18
C LEU A 664 -11.20 4.96 9.18
N PRO A 665 -10.85 5.87 10.10
CA PRO A 665 -11.77 6.36 11.10
C PRO A 665 -12.82 7.31 10.48
N ILE A 666 -14.09 7.03 10.73
CA ILE A 666 -15.26 7.74 10.23
C ILE A 666 -15.91 8.50 11.37
N LEU A 667 -16.02 9.82 11.23
CA LEU A 667 -16.74 10.68 12.16
C LEU A 667 -18.24 10.52 11.95
N VAL A 668 -18.96 10.17 13.01
CA VAL A 668 -20.40 9.91 12.98
C VAL A 668 -21.12 10.86 13.95
N PRO A 669 -21.61 12.02 13.45
CA PRO A 669 -22.51 12.89 14.22
C PRO A 669 -23.88 12.24 14.40
N PRO A 670 -24.73 12.73 15.32
CA PRO A 670 -26.15 12.38 15.32
C PRO A 670 -26.83 12.69 13.97
N ILE A 671 -27.78 11.86 13.53
CA ILE A 671 -28.48 12.02 12.25
C ILE A 671 -29.04 13.45 12.03
N PRO A 672 -29.72 14.09 13.01
CA PRO A 672 -30.20 15.47 12.84
C PRO A 672 -29.08 16.49 12.59
N THR A 673 -27.88 16.24 13.12
CA THR A 673 -26.69 17.06 12.88
C THR A 673 -26.17 16.84 11.46
N GLN A 674 -26.14 15.59 10.99
CA GLN A 674 -25.75 15.27 9.61
C GLN A 674 -26.68 15.95 8.58
N GLU A 675 -28.01 15.91 8.80
CA GLU A 675 -28.99 16.59 7.95
C GLU A 675 -28.74 18.09 7.85
N LYS A 676 -28.48 18.75 9.00
CA LYS A 676 -28.13 20.18 9.05
C LYS A 676 -26.83 20.47 8.29
N ILE A 677 -25.81 19.63 8.46
CA ILE A 677 -24.54 19.76 7.74
C ILE A 677 -24.75 19.67 6.23
N ILE A 678 -25.50 18.65 5.76
CA ILE A 678 -25.81 18.46 4.35
C ILE A 678 -26.53 19.69 3.80
N ALA A 679 -27.63 20.12 4.45
CA ALA A 679 -28.41 21.25 4.01
C ALA A 679 -27.58 22.54 3.95
N TYR A 680 -26.70 22.76 4.94
CA TYR A 680 -25.84 23.94 4.97
C TYR A 680 -24.79 23.94 3.85
N ILE A 681 -24.12 22.81 3.63
CA ILE A 681 -23.13 22.67 2.55
C ILE A 681 -23.81 22.88 1.18
N GLU A 682 -24.98 22.28 0.96
CA GLU A 682 -25.71 22.38 -0.31
C GLU A 682 -26.25 23.81 -0.56
N ASP A 683 -26.74 24.50 0.47
CA ASP A 683 -27.14 25.91 0.38
C ASP A 683 -25.96 26.81 -0.01
N LYS A 684 -24.80 26.63 0.63
CA LYS A 684 -23.61 27.46 0.38
C LYS A 684 -22.97 27.19 -0.98
N ILE A 685 -22.95 25.94 -1.42
CA ILE A 685 -22.39 25.57 -2.72
C ILE A 685 -23.33 25.98 -3.87
N SER A 686 -24.65 26.00 -3.65
CA SER A 686 -25.64 26.37 -4.68
C SER A 686 -25.81 27.88 -4.88
N ARG A 687 -25.62 28.70 -3.83
CA ARG A 687 -25.73 30.17 -3.92
C ARG A 687 -24.52 30.87 -4.54
N GLU A 688 -23.42 30.15 -4.72
CA GLU A 688 -22.13 30.65 -5.23
C GLU A 688 -21.70 29.91 -6.52
N GLY A 689 -22.67 29.35 -7.25
CA GLY A 689 -22.47 28.63 -8.52
C GLY A 689 -22.78 29.48 -9.74
#